data_AF-A0A401KI81-F1
#
_entry.id   AF-A0A401KI81-F1
#
_cell.length_a   1.000
_cell.length_b   1.000
_cell.length_c   1.000
_cell.angle_alpha   90.00
_cell.angle_beta   90.00
_cell.angle_gamma   90.00
#
_symmetry.space_group_name_H-M   'P 1'
#
loop_
_entity.id
_entity.type
_entity.pdbx_description
1 polymer ?
#
loop_
_entity_poly.entity_id
_entity_poly.type
_entity_poly.pdbx_seq_one_letter_code
_entity_poly.pdbx_strand_id
1 'polypeptide(L)'
;MSSKYYCIGAGFCGTVWTLAEVGLAIKREDGGPDRSLSNDYAMHQRVLRCLSRLTDIKSRRSINYQAFPQVRVSQCHRFIPPSDRWWSENLPLFPSQHSPCNAIVSDRIPPFPEQTRELIVNKYCNPKIQMEILTTAANRDCLIRPYLGRRRTQRTEINRPSRFAAFSLRNYPLHEDQMEDIGISIENMQKYARMMGEALATLHWLGEMDGNDIEFVLAPLPFDEQQPNTDLITNVLGQHTMWMLDFDLCQPMPMSDDGVQQAVTAFWRNDPFYPRPQRELWDVFREQYLITSETIISGTAAISLRLKRRDLLSIDRECFKHFDSDYKRLLPRYHKGSLSSDQHPARPYLPVDQWYEDTILSDTLSNTMAQPAESSVSYELTRKSHMGGECILKRFSQWFWSVWMIAGSGTHDALADPANHPRATNGASTKTNGCAGTARDGLSATGECDTGLRERSSENEHSYPCKACQTWGVVCDQQRPRCSHCLDQQILCFYVAPLQKPPKRSTKSRSRHVELMEAEYIRIAEAIQQEARKNDKKRLLVAIAGIPGSGKTTTASAVAQQLRAESQPNKIALISMDGFHLSRAALDTLPNREEAYIRRGAPWTFDAVRFVTFVQQLRQWADSTPFPSDGGSSSDATVIYAPSFDHEAKDPIENGMVVTSDASIIIIEGNYLLLNEEHWRDVSQLVDYRIFVDADLQEARGRVARRHVSAGIEKTLEDGFRRVDSNDYLNALHIQGKLIRPDMVVKSVELT
;
A
#
# COMPACT_ATOMS: atom_id res chain seq x y z
N MET A 1 -16.98 10.35 31.98
CA MET A 1 -17.80 9.14 31.74
C MET A 1 -16.95 8.13 30.97
N SER A 2 -17.34 6.85 30.88
CA SER A 2 -16.72 5.97 29.88
C SER A 2 -17.09 6.43 28.48
N SER A 3 -16.19 6.27 27.51
CA SER A 3 -16.58 6.31 26.10
C SER A 3 -17.69 5.29 25.85
N LYS A 4 -18.65 5.65 24.99
CA LYS A 4 -19.67 4.74 24.46
C LYS A 4 -19.48 4.47 22.97
N TYR A 5 -18.93 5.43 22.22
CA TYR A 5 -18.50 5.19 20.86
C TYR A 5 -17.23 4.33 20.86
N TYR A 6 -17.23 3.31 20.00
CA TYR A 6 -16.04 2.54 19.64
C TYR A 6 -15.81 2.60 18.13
N CYS A 7 -14.54 2.64 17.73
CA CYS A 7 -14.13 2.72 16.33
C CYS A 7 -14.26 1.34 15.68
N ILE A 8 -15.02 1.24 14.59
CA ILE A 8 -15.27 0.02 13.80
C ILE A 8 -14.52 -0.01 12.46
N GLY A 9 -13.97 1.13 12.01
CA GLY A 9 -13.18 1.22 10.79
C GLY A 9 -12.41 2.54 10.68
N ALA A 10 -11.41 2.60 9.81
CA ALA A 10 -10.66 3.82 9.52
C ALA A 10 -10.19 3.80 8.07
N GLY A 11 -10.36 4.92 7.37
CA GLY A 11 -9.86 5.15 6.01
C GLY A 11 -9.30 6.57 5.86
N PHE A 12 -8.75 6.88 4.70
CA PHE A 12 -8.00 8.14 4.49
C PHE A 12 -8.87 9.41 4.61
N CYS A 13 -10.18 9.30 4.40
CA CYS A 13 -11.15 10.37 4.69
C CYS A 13 -11.45 10.55 6.18
N GLY A 14 -11.37 9.48 6.98
CA GLY A 14 -11.92 9.50 8.33
C GLY A 14 -12.15 8.14 9.02
N THR A 15 -12.40 8.21 10.33
CA THR A 15 -12.71 7.07 11.21
C THR A 15 -14.21 6.83 11.36
N VAL A 16 -14.62 5.55 11.40
CA VAL A 16 -16.02 5.12 11.51
C VAL A 16 -16.27 4.58 12.92
N TRP A 17 -17.30 5.10 13.59
CA TRP A 17 -17.63 4.82 14.99
C TRP A 17 -19.07 4.37 15.16
N THR A 18 -19.37 3.65 16.24
CA THR A 18 -20.75 3.28 16.62
C THR A 18 -20.91 3.09 18.12
N LEU A 19 -22.16 3.07 18.58
CA LEU A 19 -22.55 2.81 19.98
C LEU A 19 -22.89 1.33 20.25
N ALA A 20 -23.11 0.51 19.21
CA ALA A 20 -23.62 -0.86 19.34
C ALA A 20 -23.28 -1.73 18.12
N GLU A 21 -23.47 -3.05 18.25
CA GLU A 21 -23.26 -4.03 17.16
C GLU A 21 -24.29 -3.87 16.02
N VAL A 22 -25.45 -3.25 16.28
CA VAL A 22 -26.51 -2.92 15.32
C VAL A 22 -26.92 -1.44 15.46
N GLY A 23 -27.28 -0.79 14.35
CA GLY A 23 -27.79 0.59 14.35
C GLY A 23 -26.98 1.53 13.45
N LEU A 24 -26.65 2.71 13.96
CA LEU A 24 -25.98 3.77 13.19
C LEU A 24 -24.45 3.69 13.25
N ALA A 25 -23.80 4.06 12.15
CA ALA A 25 -22.39 4.36 12.05
C ALA A 25 -22.18 5.88 11.89
N ILE A 26 -21.12 6.40 12.51
CA ILE A 26 -20.67 7.79 12.41
C ILE A 26 -19.29 7.81 11.76
N LYS A 27 -19.18 8.21 10.49
CA LYS A 27 -17.88 8.53 9.88
C LYS A 27 -17.50 9.95 10.32
N ARG A 28 -16.33 10.14 10.91
CA ARG A 28 -15.77 11.45 11.32
C ARG A 28 -14.62 11.81 10.39
N GLU A 29 -14.52 13.07 9.99
CA GLU A 29 -13.40 13.57 9.18
C GLU A 29 -12.17 13.76 10.07
N ASP A 30 -11.04 13.14 9.69
CA ASP A 30 -9.77 13.19 10.46
C ASP A 30 -8.61 13.83 9.67
N GLY A 31 -8.90 14.49 8.53
CA GLY A 31 -8.00 15.47 7.91
C GLY A 31 -6.99 14.95 6.87
N GLY A 32 -7.31 13.90 6.12
CA GLY A 32 -6.50 13.49 4.96
C GLY A 32 -6.54 14.53 3.82
N PRO A 33 -5.40 14.93 3.23
CA PRO A 33 -5.37 15.87 2.10
C PRO A 33 -6.11 15.31 0.88
N ASP A 34 -6.78 16.22 0.15
CA ASP A 34 -7.58 15.94 -1.05
C ASP A 34 -8.73 14.92 -0.89
N ARG A 35 -9.11 14.55 0.34
CA ARG A 35 -10.33 13.80 0.67
C ARG A 35 -11.34 14.75 1.36
N SER A 36 -12.64 14.49 1.25
CA SER A 36 -13.64 15.25 2.01
C SER A 36 -14.92 14.46 2.28
N LEU A 37 -15.35 14.47 3.54
CA LEU A 37 -16.65 13.92 3.94
C LEU A 37 -17.83 14.66 3.28
N SER A 38 -17.63 15.90 2.82
CA SER A 38 -18.69 16.64 2.12
C SER A 38 -18.94 16.10 0.70
N ASN A 39 -17.88 15.67 0.00
CA ASN A 39 -18.03 14.99 -1.29
C ASN A 39 -18.56 13.57 -1.10
N ASP A 40 -18.03 12.83 -0.12
CA ASP A 40 -18.52 11.50 0.26
C ASP A 40 -20.03 11.50 0.50
N TYR A 41 -20.52 12.43 1.33
CA TYR A 41 -21.95 12.61 1.57
C TYR A 41 -22.73 12.94 0.28
N ALA A 42 -22.24 13.89 -0.52
CA ALA A 42 -22.91 14.29 -1.76
C ALA A 42 -23.01 13.14 -2.78
N MET A 43 -21.97 12.33 -2.91
CA MET A 43 -21.91 11.18 -3.80
C MET A 43 -22.70 9.99 -3.25
N HIS A 44 -22.59 9.65 -1.95
CA HIS A 44 -23.40 8.63 -1.29
C HIS A 44 -24.91 8.89 -1.47
N GLN A 45 -25.34 10.14 -1.29
CA GLN A 45 -26.71 10.59 -1.57
C GLN A 45 -27.09 10.45 -3.05
N ARG A 46 -26.15 10.68 -3.98
CA ARG A 46 -26.36 10.52 -5.44
C ARG A 46 -26.49 9.03 -5.81
N VAL A 47 -25.66 8.17 -5.24
CA VAL A 47 -25.67 6.71 -5.41
C VAL A 47 -27.01 6.11 -4.97
N LEU A 48 -27.49 6.45 -3.76
CA LEU A 48 -28.77 5.97 -3.23
C LEU A 48 -29.95 6.30 -4.16
N ARG A 49 -30.01 7.55 -4.68
CA ARG A 49 -31.02 7.95 -5.68
C ARG A 49 -30.91 7.16 -6.99
N CYS A 50 -29.71 6.81 -7.43
CA CYS A 50 -29.52 6.12 -8.72
C CYS A 50 -29.82 4.62 -8.63
N LEU A 51 -29.50 3.98 -7.51
CA LEU A 51 -29.93 2.60 -7.22
C LEU A 51 -31.46 2.51 -7.14
N SER A 52 -32.12 3.43 -6.43
CA SER A 52 -33.59 3.51 -6.40
C SER A 52 -34.20 3.70 -7.80
N ARG A 53 -33.64 4.59 -8.64
CA ARG A 53 -34.07 4.78 -10.03
C ARG A 53 -33.87 3.52 -10.89
N LEU A 54 -32.84 2.71 -10.64
CA LEU A 54 -32.66 1.43 -11.33
C LEU A 54 -33.77 0.44 -10.94
N THR A 55 -34.10 0.34 -9.65
CA THR A 55 -35.17 -0.54 -9.15
C THR A 55 -36.52 -0.16 -9.79
N ASP A 56 -36.79 1.14 -9.94
CA ASP A 56 -37.96 1.68 -10.67
C ASP A 56 -38.00 1.24 -12.14
N ILE A 57 -36.86 1.29 -12.84
CA ILE A 57 -36.73 0.89 -14.25
C ILE A 57 -36.93 -0.62 -14.42
N LYS A 58 -36.35 -1.44 -13.52
CA LYS A 58 -36.58 -2.91 -13.47
C LYS A 58 -38.07 -3.21 -13.26
N SER A 59 -38.68 -2.59 -12.26
CA SER A 59 -40.10 -2.76 -11.90
C SER A 59 -41.04 -2.53 -13.09
N ARG A 60 -40.88 -1.39 -13.78
CA ARG A 60 -41.76 -0.96 -14.89
C ARG A 60 -41.64 -1.84 -16.14
N ARG A 61 -40.56 -2.61 -16.26
CA ARG A 61 -40.25 -3.46 -17.42
C ARG A 61 -40.60 -4.94 -17.19
N SER A 62 -41.20 -5.29 -16.04
CA SER A 62 -41.45 -6.68 -15.62
C SER A 62 -40.18 -7.56 -15.66
N ILE A 63 -39.01 -6.96 -15.46
CA ILE A 63 -37.74 -7.66 -15.45
C ILE A 63 -37.69 -8.55 -14.19
N ASN A 64 -37.45 -9.84 -14.37
CA ASN A 64 -37.35 -10.77 -13.24
C ASN A 64 -36.13 -10.41 -12.37
N TYR A 65 -36.39 -9.99 -11.13
CA TYR A 65 -35.37 -9.64 -10.14
C TYR A 65 -34.30 -10.71 -9.96
N GLN A 66 -34.66 -12.00 -10.08
CA GLN A 66 -33.72 -13.13 -9.95
C GLN A 66 -32.60 -13.17 -11.02
N ALA A 67 -32.69 -12.34 -12.06
CA ALA A 67 -31.69 -12.24 -13.13
C ALA A 67 -30.85 -10.95 -13.11
N PHE A 68 -31.09 -10.02 -12.17
CA PHE A 68 -30.49 -8.67 -12.18
C PHE A 68 -30.05 -8.23 -10.78
N PRO A 69 -28.84 -8.64 -10.33
CA PRO A 69 -28.49 -8.57 -8.93
C PRO A 69 -27.91 -7.20 -8.51
N GLN A 70 -28.52 -6.58 -7.50
CA GLN A 70 -28.26 -5.20 -7.08
C GLN A 70 -27.44 -5.13 -5.79
N VAL A 71 -26.39 -4.29 -5.76
CA VAL A 71 -25.62 -4.01 -4.52
C VAL A 71 -26.42 -3.17 -3.52
N ARG A 72 -26.27 -3.47 -2.23
CA ARG A 72 -26.79 -2.62 -1.15
C ARG A 72 -25.84 -1.46 -0.85
N VAL A 73 -26.39 -0.37 -0.35
CA VAL A 73 -25.66 0.81 0.16
C VAL A 73 -26.40 1.24 1.42
N SER A 74 -25.70 1.46 2.53
CA SER A 74 -26.29 1.96 3.78
C SER A 74 -27.08 3.25 3.54
N GLN A 75 -28.20 3.47 4.23
CA GLN A 75 -28.83 4.79 4.16
C GLN A 75 -27.87 5.83 4.72
N CYS A 76 -27.84 6.99 4.06
CA CYS A 76 -27.06 8.14 4.46
C CYS A 76 -28.03 9.16 5.06
N HIS A 77 -28.05 9.28 6.39
CA HIS A 77 -29.12 9.99 7.09
C HIS A 77 -28.85 11.50 7.19
N ARG A 78 -27.59 11.88 7.48
CA ARG A 78 -27.26 13.27 7.81
C ARG A 78 -25.77 13.58 7.68
N PHE A 79 -25.46 14.76 7.16
CA PHE A 79 -24.18 15.43 7.33
C PHE A 79 -24.19 16.35 8.55
N ILE A 80 -23.10 16.38 9.31
CA ILE A 80 -22.95 17.11 10.57
C ILE A 80 -21.69 17.97 10.47
N PRO A 81 -21.80 19.31 10.36
CA PRO A 81 -20.64 20.20 10.37
C PRO A 81 -20.04 20.36 11.80
N PRO A 82 -18.82 20.90 11.94
CA PRO A 82 -18.18 21.14 13.24
C PRO A 82 -18.99 22.04 14.19
N SER A 83 -19.85 22.91 13.65
CA SER A 83 -20.70 23.85 14.38
C SER A 83 -22.05 23.27 14.83
N ASP A 84 -22.34 22.01 14.53
CA ASP A 84 -23.63 21.39 14.86
C ASP A 84 -23.77 21.08 16.36
N ARG A 85 -24.93 21.41 16.95
CA ARG A 85 -25.26 21.10 18.36
C ARG A 85 -25.16 19.60 18.68
N TRP A 86 -25.26 18.72 17.69
CA TRP A 86 -25.05 17.28 17.85
C TRP A 86 -23.70 16.96 18.53
N TRP A 87 -22.66 17.75 18.24
CA TRP A 87 -21.36 17.60 18.91
C TRP A 87 -21.41 17.91 20.41
N SER A 88 -22.22 18.87 20.87
CA SER A 88 -22.38 19.15 22.30
C SER A 88 -22.97 17.96 23.06
N GLU A 89 -23.83 17.18 22.41
CA GLU A 89 -24.48 15.99 22.98
C GLU A 89 -23.60 14.73 22.84
N ASN A 90 -22.86 14.59 21.74
CA ASN A 90 -22.20 13.34 21.36
C ASN A 90 -20.67 13.34 21.51
N LEU A 91 -19.98 14.49 21.46
CA LEU A 91 -18.52 14.55 21.67
C LEU A 91 -18.08 13.92 23.02
N PRO A 92 -18.80 14.11 24.14
CA PRO A 92 -18.48 13.44 25.42
C PRO A 92 -18.66 11.91 25.44
N LEU A 93 -19.21 11.33 24.36
CA LEU A 93 -19.41 9.88 24.21
C LEU A 93 -18.30 9.21 23.39
N PHE A 94 -17.43 9.98 22.72
CA PHE A 94 -16.21 9.48 22.07
C PHE A 94 -15.05 9.37 23.07
N PRO A 95 -13.93 8.71 22.71
CA PRO A 95 -12.70 8.78 23.48
C PRO A 95 -12.22 10.23 23.67
N SER A 96 -11.50 10.49 24.77
CA SER A 96 -10.87 11.78 24.99
C SER A 96 -9.82 12.08 23.92
N GLN A 97 -9.59 13.37 23.63
CA GLN A 97 -8.75 13.97 22.57
C GLN A 97 -9.46 14.32 21.24
N HIS A 98 -10.75 13.99 21.05
CA HIS A 98 -11.48 14.43 19.86
C HIS A 98 -12.07 15.85 19.97
N SER A 99 -12.15 16.53 18.83
CA SER A 99 -12.83 17.81 18.61
C SER A 99 -14.01 17.66 17.63
N PRO A 100 -14.92 18.65 17.55
CA PRO A 100 -15.92 18.73 16.49
C PRO A 100 -15.27 18.82 15.11
N CYS A 101 -15.79 18.06 14.15
CA CYS A 101 -15.33 17.98 12.76
C CYS A 101 -16.53 17.81 11.83
N ASN A 102 -16.31 17.63 10.53
CA ASN A 102 -17.38 17.12 9.67
C ASN A 102 -17.64 15.64 10.00
N ALA A 103 -18.90 15.21 9.98
CA ALA A 103 -19.28 13.81 10.17
C ALA A 103 -20.48 13.41 9.31
N ILE A 104 -20.55 12.12 8.94
CA ILE A 104 -21.69 11.49 8.27
C ILE A 104 -22.33 10.49 9.23
N VAL A 105 -23.66 10.55 9.34
CA VAL A 105 -24.49 9.53 9.98
C VAL A 105 -25.04 8.60 8.90
N SER A 106 -24.77 7.31 9.00
CA SER A 106 -25.30 6.28 8.10
C SER A 106 -25.74 5.01 8.84
N ASP A 107 -26.42 4.10 8.16
CA ASP A 107 -26.62 2.75 8.71
C ASP A 107 -25.28 1.99 8.80
N ARG A 108 -25.09 1.30 9.92
CA ARG A 108 -23.96 0.38 10.08
C ARG A 108 -24.16 -0.86 9.20
N ILE A 109 -23.18 -1.17 8.34
CA ILE A 109 -23.12 -2.46 7.65
C ILE A 109 -22.89 -3.57 8.71
N PRO A 110 -23.74 -4.61 8.76
CA PRO A 110 -23.58 -5.71 9.72
C PRO A 110 -22.25 -6.44 9.49
N PRO A 111 -21.48 -6.78 10.55
CA PRO A 111 -20.31 -7.61 10.39
C PRO A 111 -20.68 -9.10 10.22
N PHE A 112 -19.78 -9.88 9.65
CA PHE A 112 -19.92 -11.34 9.60
C PHE A 112 -19.89 -11.99 11.00
N PRO A 113 -20.72 -13.02 11.26
CA PRO A 113 -20.82 -13.68 12.55
C PRO A 113 -19.60 -14.58 12.84
N GLU A 114 -19.54 -15.09 14.07
CA GLU A 114 -18.42 -15.87 14.61
C GLU A 114 -17.99 -17.03 13.71
N GLN A 115 -18.93 -17.80 13.14
CA GLN A 115 -18.62 -18.96 12.31
C GLN A 115 -17.81 -18.59 11.06
N THR A 116 -18.11 -17.44 10.44
CA THR A 116 -17.38 -16.95 9.27
C THR A 116 -16.01 -16.37 9.66
N ARG A 117 -15.93 -15.72 10.83
CA ARG A 117 -14.65 -15.27 11.42
C ARG A 117 -13.73 -16.46 11.70
N GLU A 118 -14.26 -17.50 12.32
CA GLU A 118 -13.57 -18.76 12.59
C GLU A 118 -13.09 -19.44 11.31
N LEU A 119 -13.94 -19.56 10.27
CA LEU A 119 -13.55 -20.14 8.98
C LEU A 119 -12.30 -19.44 8.40
N ILE A 120 -12.31 -18.11 8.35
CA ILE A 120 -11.21 -17.31 7.79
C ILE A 120 -9.95 -17.38 8.66
N VAL A 121 -10.12 -17.31 9.98
CA VAL A 121 -9.00 -17.39 10.94
C VAL A 121 -8.36 -18.78 10.94
N ASN A 122 -9.15 -19.85 11.00
CA ASN A 122 -8.66 -21.22 11.04
C ASN A 122 -7.92 -21.60 9.74
N LYS A 123 -8.36 -21.06 8.61
CA LYS A 123 -7.81 -21.36 7.27
C LYS A 123 -6.62 -20.48 6.89
N TYR A 124 -6.61 -19.19 7.24
CA TYR A 124 -5.60 -18.23 6.75
C TYR A 124 -4.80 -17.50 7.84
N CYS A 125 -5.20 -17.53 9.11
CA CYS A 125 -4.42 -16.93 10.19
C CYS A 125 -3.40 -17.91 10.76
N ASN A 126 -2.25 -17.39 11.23
CA ASN A 126 -1.20 -18.18 11.84
C ASN A 126 -1.71 -18.83 13.16
N PRO A 127 -1.66 -20.17 13.33
CA PRO A 127 -2.24 -20.87 14.49
C PRO A 127 -1.86 -20.33 15.87
N LYS A 128 -0.71 -19.67 15.99
CA LYS A 128 -0.24 -19.08 17.25
C LYS A 128 -1.01 -17.85 17.71
N ILE A 129 -1.78 -17.20 16.82
CA ILE A 129 -2.55 -15.98 17.10
C ILE A 129 -4.05 -16.14 16.79
N GLN A 130 -4.52 -17.30 16.33
CA GLN A 130 -5.94 -17.51 15.96
C GLN A 130 -6.90 -17.13 17.09
N MET A 131 -6.63 -17.62 18.31
CA MET A 131 -7.43 -17.29 19.51
C MET A 131 -7.37 -15.79 19.88
N GLU A 132 -6.22 -15.14 19.67
CA GLU A 132 -6.08 -13.68 19.88
C GLU A 132 -6.95 -12.91 18.88
N ILE A 133 -6.90 -13.26 17.60
CA ILE A 133 -7.70 -12.62 16.55
C ILE A 133 -9.20 -12.79 16.83
N LEU A 134 -9.67 -13.99 17.20
CA LEU A 134 -11.10 -14.24 17.43
C LEU A 134 -11.66 -13.54 18.67
N THR A 135 -10.86 -13.40 19.72
CA THR A 135 -11.26 -12.75 20.98
C THR A 135 -11.14 -11.22 20.96
N THR A 136 -10.22 -10.67 20.15
CA THR A 136 -9.96 -9.22 20.08
C THR A 136 -11.14 -8.46 19.45
N ALA A 137 -11.64 -7.44 20.15
CA ALA A 137 -12.91 -6.77 19.85
C ALA A 137 -13.04 -6.26 18.40
N ALA A 138 -12.00 -5.65 17.80
CA ALA A 138 -12.09 -5.10 16.45
C ALA A 138 -12.35 -6.15 15.37
N ASN A 139 -11.89 -7.38 15.59
CA ASN A 139 -12.09 -8.47 14.64
C ASN A 139 -13.52 -9.02 14.66
N ARG A 140 -14.36 -8.57 15.60
CA ARG A 140 -15.82 -8.75 15.53
C ARG A 140 -16.44 -7.91 14.42
N ASP A 141 -15.83 -6.77 14.06
CA ASP A 141 -16.29 -5.89 12.99
C ASP A 141 -15.85 -6.43 11.60
N CYS A 142 -16.06 -7.73 11.38
CA CYS A 142 -15.59 -8.46 10.20
C CYS A 142 -16.35 -8.07 8.93
N LEU A 143 -15.64 -7.53 7.94
CA LEU A 143 -16.15 -7.25 6.59
C LEU A 143 -15.17 -7.89 5.59
N ILE A 144 -15.69 -8.57 4.57
CA ILE A 144 -14.85 -9.27 3.58
C ILE A 144 -14.83 -8.47 2.29
N ARG A 145 -13.65 -8.14 1.77
CA ARG A 145 -13.49 -7.47 0.48
C ARG A 145 -13.21 -8.52 -0.61
N PRO A 146 -14.07 -8.70 -1.62
CA PRO A 146 -13.88 -9.72 -2.66
C PRO A 146 -12.94 -9.22 -3.78
N TYR A 147 -11.81 -9.90 -3.96
CA TYR A 147 -10.79 -9.58 -4.98
C TYR A 147 -10.93 -10.50 -6.19
N LEU A 148 -11.93 -10.24 -7.04
CA LEU A 148 -12.21 -11.04 -8.25
C LEU A 148 -11.20 -10.75 -9.39
N GLY A 149 -10.42 -9.67 -9.28
CA GLY A 149 -9.38 -9.32 -10.22
C GLY A 149 -8.03 -9.99 -9.98
N ARG A 150 -7.84 -10.61 -8.80
CA ARG A 150 -6.52 -11.00 -8.30
C ARG A 150 -6.55 -12.34 -7.58
N ARG A 151 -5.70 -13.25 -8.04
CA ARG A 151 -5.22 -14.38 -7.23
C ARG A 151 -3.95 -13.99 -6.48
N ARG A 152 -3.70 -14.68 -5.37
CA ARG A 152 -2.36 -14.79 -4.77
C ARG A 152 -1.42 -15.49 -5.77
N THR A 153 -0.11 -15.47 -5.52
CA THR A 153 0.87 -16.12 -6.41
C THR A 153 1.45 -17.37 -5.73
N GLN A 154 1.94 -18.34 -6.52
CA GLN A 154 2.45 -19.63 -6.03
C GLN A 154 3.51 -19.55 -4.91
N ARG A 155 4.24 -18.43 -4.77
CA ARG A 155 5.16 -18.22 -3.63
C ARG A 155 4.46 -18.07 -2.27
N THR A 156 3.18 -17.74 -2.25
CA THR A 156 2.33 -17.66 -1.03
C THR A 156 1.48 -18.90 -0.78
N GLU A 157 1.45 -19.88 -1.68
CA GLU A 157 0.47 -20.97 -1.64
C GLU A 157 0.88 -22.21 -0.81
N ILE A 158 2.17 -22.38 -0.46
CA ILE A 158 2.65 -23.62 0.18
C ILE A 158 3.48 -23.35 1.45
N ASN A 159 2.90 -23.72 2.61
CA ASN A 159 3.57 -24.05 3.88
C ASN A 159 4.57 -23.03 4.48
N ARG A 160 4.46 -21.73 4.16
CA ARG A 160 5.12 -20.65 4.91
C ARG A 160 4.10 -19.90 5.78
N PRO A 161 3.93 -20.24 7.07
CA PRO A 161 3.19 -19.38 7.98
C PRO A 161 3.92 -18.03 8.07
N SER A 162 3.26 -16.94 7.68
CA SER A 162 3.84 -15.60 7.82
C SER A 162 4.22 -15.38 9.28
N ARG A 163 5.49 -15.06 9.51
CA ARG A 163 6.04 -14.99 10.88
C ARG A 163 5.53 -13.75 11.62
N PHE A 164 5.18 -12.69 10.90
CA PHE A 164 4.53 -11.48 11.40
C PHE A 164 3.62 -10.84 10.33
N ALA A 165 2.50 -11.49 10.00
CA ALA A 165 1.39 -10.80 9.34
C ALA A 165 0.54 -10.09 10.41
N ALA A 166 0.26 -8.80 10.21
CA ALA A 166 -0.88 -8.16 10.88
C ALA A 166 -2.15 -8.76 10.25
N PHE A 167 -2.85 -9.59 11.01
CA PHE A 167 -4.07 -10.27 10.54
C PHE A 167 -5.29 -9.56 11.13
N SER A 168 -6.07 -8.90 10.28
CA SER A 168 -7.29 -8.19 10.64
C SER A 168 -8.47 -8.77 9.88
N LEU A 169 -9.62 -8.89 10.54
CA LEU A 169 -10.88 -9.25 9.90
C LEU A 169 -11.67 -8.03 9.39
N ARG A 170 -11.27 -6.80 9.75
CA ARG A 170 -11.83 -5.58 9.16
C ARG A 170 -11.33 -5.45 7.71
N ASN A 171 -12.27 -5.35 6.76
CA ASN A 171 -12.00 -5.25 5.33
C ASN A 171 -11.05 -6.35 4.79
N TYR A 172 -11.20 -7.58 5.29
CA TYR A 172 -10.34 -8.72 4.97
C TYR A 172 -10.30 -9.00 3.44
N PRO A 173 -9.14 -8.93 2.77
CA PRO A 173 -9.03 -9.14 1.32
C PRO A 173 -9.08 -10.63 0.98
N LEU A 174 -10.23 -11.10 0.50
CA LEU A 174 -10.44 -12.47 0.05
C LEU A 174 -10.20 -12.56 -1.47
N HIS A 175 -9.08 -13.18 -1.84
CA HIS A 175 -8.68 -13.38 -3.24
C HIS A 175 -9.49 -14.48 -3.92
N GLU A 176 -9.60 -14.43 -5.25
CA GLU A 176 -10.30 -15.43 -6.06
C GLU A 176 -9.86 -16.89 -5.76
N ASP A 177 -8.56 -17.14 -5.61
CA ASP A 177 -8.05 -18.47 -5.23
C ASP A 177 -8.40 -18.86 -3.78
N GLN A 178 -8.61 -17.89 -2.89
CA GLN A 178 -9.10 -18.13 -1.54
C GLN A 178 -10.60 -18.47 -1.55
N MET A 179 -11.38 -17.86 -2.43
CA MET A 179 -12.81 -18.17 -2.60
C MET A 179 -13.00 -19.62 -3.03
N GLU A 180 -12.24 -20.09 -4.02
CA GLU A 180 -12.22 -21.49 -4.44
C GLU A 180 -11.78 -22.43 -3.30
N ASP A 181 -10.67 -22.09 -2.64
CA ASP A 181 -10.07 -22.88 -1.56
C ASP A 181 -11.02 -23.04 -0.35
N ILE A 182 -11.80 -22.01 0.03
CA ILE A 182 -12.84 -22.16 1.06
C ILE A 182 -14.12 -22.83 0.56
N GLY A 183 -14.31 -23.01 -0.75
CA GLY A 183 -15.47 -23.70 -1.34
C GLY A 183 -16.61 -22.79 -1.80
N ILE A 184 -16.36 -21.52 -2.12
CA ILE A 184 -17.32 -20.68 -2.86
C ILE A 184 -17.37 -21.17 -4.31
N SER A 185 -18.55 -21.50 -4.82
CA SER A 185 -18.71 -21.96 -6.20
C SER A 185 -18.48 -20.86 -7.23
N ILE A 186 -18.06 -21.25 -8.44
CA ILE A 186 -17.91 -20.32 -9.58
C ILE A 186 -19.20 -19.54 -9.84
N GLU A 187 -20.38 -20.15 -9.70
CA GLU A 187 -21.68 -19.48 -9.81
C GLU A 187 -21.86 -18.32 -8.80
N ASN A 188 -21.31 -18.46 -7.59
CA ASN A 188 -21.36 -17.43 -6.55
C ASN A 188 -20.38 -16.30 -6.87
N MET A 189 -19.15 -16.63 -7.31
CA MET A 189 -18.19 -15.64 -7.79
C MET A 189 -18.72 -14.88 -9.01
N GLN A 190 -19.44 -15.55 -9.90
CA GLN A 190 -20.16 -14.95 -11.02
C GLN A 190 -21.32 -14.04 -10.56
N LYS A 191 -22.03 -14.36 -9.47
CA LYS A 191 -23.02 -13.43 -8.87
C LYS A 191 -22.34 -12.16 -8.36
N TYR A 192 -21.22 -12.28 -7.64
CA TYR A 192 -20.42 -11.11 -7.22
C TYR A 192 -19.96 -10.27 -8.44
N ALA A 193 -19.50 -10.92 -9.51
CA ALA A 193 -19.10 -10.27 -10.75
C ALA A 193 -20.26 -9.50 -11.43
N ARG A 194 -21.46 -10.10 -11.49
CA ARG A 194 -22.67 -9.42 -12.00
C ARG A 194 -23.03 -8.19 -11.14
N MET A 195 -23.01 -8.31 -9.82
CA MET A 195 -23.31 -7.20 -8.90
C MET A 195 -22.39 -5.99 -9.11
N MET A 196 -21.08 -6.22 -9.29
CA MET A 196 -20.13 -5.15 -9.62
C MET A 196 -20.41 -4.51 -10.99
N GLY A 197 -20.75 -5.32 -12.00
CA GLY A 197 -21.08 -4.84 -13.35
C GLY A 197 -22.36 -4.00 -13.39
N GLU A 198 -23.42 -4.43 -12.70
CA GLU A 198 -24.65 -3.66 -12.55
C GLU A 198 -24.42 -2.34 -11.78
N ALA A 199 -23.64 -2.39 -10.69
CA ALA A 199 -23.31 -1.22 -9.89
C ALA A 199 -22.61 -0.14 -10.74
N LEU A 200 -21.52 -0.49 -11.43
CA LEU A 200 -20.78 0.46 -12.27
C LEU A 200 -21.62 1.01 -13.42
N ALA A 201 -22.39 0.19 -14.12
CA ALA A 201 -23.32 0.68 -15.15
C ALA A 201 -24.35 1.68 -14.57
N THR A 202 -24.80 1.45 -13.34
CA THR A 202 -25.71 2.37 -12.64
C THR A 202 -25.03 3.70 -12.27
N LEU A 203 -23.78 3.65 -11.79
CA LEU A 203 -23.00 4.86 -11.48
C LEU A 203 -22.71 5.69 -12.73
N HIS A 204 -22.30 5.04 -13.82
CA HIS A 204 -21.95 5.74 -15.06
C HIS A 204 -23.21 6.35 -15.72
N TRP A 205 -24.29 5.58 -15.88
CA TRP A 205 -25.44 5.99 -16.71
C TRP A 205 -26.62 6.65 -15.97
N LEU A 206 -26.94 6.23 -14.74
CA LEU A 206 -27.95 6.92 -13.92
C LEU A 206 -27.31 7.94 -12.99
N GLY A 207 -26.09 7.67 -12.54
CA GLY A 207 -25.30 8.53 -11.68
C GLY A 207 -24.61 9.68 -12.40
N GLU A 208 -24.16 9.53 -13.65
CA GLU A 208 -23.24 10.47 -14.31
C GLU A 208 -22.00 10.73 -13.42
N MET A 209 -21.39 9.65 -12.90
CA MET A 209 -20.20 9.68 -12.03
C MET A 209 -19.23 8.54 -12.38
N ASP A 210 -17.95 8.68 -12.02
CA ASP A 210 -16.86 7.80 -12.48
C ASP A 210 -16.61 6.53 -11.65
N GLY A 211 -17.15 6.43 -10.43
CA GLY A 211 -16.91 5.27 -9.54
C GLY A 211 -15.47 5.17 -9.01
N ASN A 212 -14.71 6.27 -9.00
CA ASN A 212 -13.33 6.29 -8.53
C ASN A 212 -13.24 6.05 -7.02
N ASP A 213 -12.34 5.12 -6.63
CA ASP A 213 -12.05 4.63 -5.27
C ASP A 213 -13.19 3.91 -4.52
N ILE A 214 -14.32 3.58 -5.18
CA ILE A 214 -15.41 2.83 -4.53
C ILE A 214 -14.96 1.44 -4.07
N GLU A 215 -15.39 1.07 -2.86
CA GLU A 215 -15.11 -0.23 -2.25
C GLU A 215 -16.36 -1.12 -2.26
N PHE A 216 -16.18 -2.39 -2.62
CA PHE A 216 -17.21 -3.42 -2.48
C PHE A 216 -16.86 -4.35 -1.32
N VAL A 217 -17.81 -4.66 -0.46
CA VAL A 217 -17.65 -5.64 0.63
C VAL A 217 -18.80 -6.63 0.64
N LEU A 218 -18.53 -7.88 1.01
CA LEU A 218 -19.54 -8.84 1.40
C LEU A 218 -19.89 -8.61 2.86
N ALA A 219 -21.18 -8.71 3.20
CA ALA A 219 -21.66 -8.65 4.59
C ALA A 219 -23.09 -9.21 4.72
N PRO A 220 -23.49 -9.71 5.91
CA PRO A 220 -24.87 -10.08 6.22
C PRO A 220 -25.89 -8.94 6.04
N LEU A 221 -27.18 -9.28 6.16
CA LEU A 221 -28.25 -8.29 6.36
C LEU A 221 -28.46 -8.00 7.86
N PRO A 222 -29.03 -6.83 8.22
CA PRO A 222 -29.53 -6.61 9.58
C PRO A 222 -30.59 -7.66 9.94
N PHE A 223 -30.61 -8.11 11.20
CA PHE A 223 -31.45 -9.23 11.65
C PHE A 223 -32.96 -9.04 11.38
N ASP A 224 -33.45 -7.80 11.38
CA ASP A 224 -34.86 -7.47 11.14
C ASP A 224 -35.20 -7.20 9.65
N GLU A 225 -34.22 -7.17 8.74
CA GLU A 225 -34.43 -6.84 7.32
C GLU A 225 -34.71 -8.08 6.43
N GLN A 226 -35.92 -8.62 6.50
CA GLN A 226 -36.44 -9.52 5.46
C GLN A 226 -37.02 -8.73 4.28
N GLN A 227 -36.19 -7.91 3.61
CA GLN A 227 -36.61 -7.17 2.42
C GLN A 227 -36.80 -8.11 1.21
N PRO A 228 -38.01 -8.22 0.62
CA PRO A 228 -38.17 -8.88 -0.67
C PRO A 228 -37.36 -8.11 -1.74
N ASN A 229 -36.83 -8.85 -2.73
CA ASN A 229 -35.92 -8.35 -3.77
C ASN A 229 -34.49 -7.99 -3.32
N THR A 230 -33.98 -8.57 -2.24
CA THR A 230 -32.53 -8.51 -1.92
C THR A 230 -31.79 -9.73 -2.47
N ASP A 231 -30.68 -9.50 -3.17
CA ASP A 231 -29.79 -10.54 -3.70
C ASP A 231 -28.98 -11.23 -2.61
N LEU A 232 -29.64 -12.18 -1.95
CA LEU A 232 -29.08 -13.02 -0.91
C LEU A 232 -28.28 -14.17 -1.51
N ILE A 233 -27.01 -14.25 -1.09
CA ILE A 233 -26.04 -15.26 -1.49
C ILE A 233 -25.74 -16.10 -0.24
N THR A 234 -25.96 -17.41 -0.34
CA THR A 234 -25.70 -18.37 0.75
C THR A 234 -24.64 -19.35 0.30
N ASN A 235 -23.49 -19.32 0.98
CA ASN A 235 -22.40 -20.28 0.78
C ASN A 235 -21.63 -20.48 2.10
N VAL A 236 -20.38 -20.94 2.03
CA VAL A 236 -19.49 -21.18 3.17
C VAL A 236 -19.24 -19.95 4.06
N LEU A 237 -19.44 -18.73 3.54
CA LEU A 237 -19.38 -17.49 4.34
C LEU A 237 -20.66 -17.23 5.17
N GLY A 238 -21.68 -18.09 5.05
CA GLY A 238 -23.03 -17.87 5.57
C GLY A 238 -23.91 -17.14 4.55
N GLN A 239 -25.08 -16.68 5.01
CA GLN A 239 -26.01 -15.88 4.21
C GLN A 239 -25.62 -14.40 4.25
N HIS A 240 -25.38 -13.81 3.08
CA HIS A 240 -24.86 -12.45 2.95
C HIS A 240 -25.26 -11.81 1.61
N THR A 241 -24.86 -10.57 1.38
CA THR A 241 -24.98 -9.89 0.07
C THR A 241 -23.75 -8.99 -0.15
N MET A 242 -23.69 -8.33 -1.30
CA MET A 242 -22.66 -7.33 -1.60
C MET A 242 -23.15 -5.91 -1.29
N TRP A 243 -22.33 -5.20 -0.52
CA TRP A 243 -22.49 -3.79 -0.19
C TRP A 243 -21.42 -2.95 -0.91
N MET A 244 -21.72 -1.68 -1.15
CA MET A 244 -20.82 -0.71 -1.77
C MET A 244 -20.67 0.53 -0.87
N LEU A 245 -19.45 1.01 -0.68
CA LEU A 245 -19.09 2.07 0.27
C LEU A 245 -17.83 2.86 -0.17
N ASP A 246 -17.51 3.92 0.58
CA ASP A 246 -16.50 4.96 0.30
C ASP A 246 -16.71 5.66 -1.05
N PHE A 247 -17.35 6.83 -1.04
CA PHE A 247 -17.72 7.59 -2.24
C PHE A 247 -16.96 8.93 -2.32
N ASP A 248 -15.93 9.10 -1.50
CA ASP A 248 -15.29 10.38 -1.24
C ASP A 248 -14.38 10.89 -2.37
N LEU A 249 -13.83 9.98 -3.19
CA LEU A 249 -13.12 10.30 -4.43
C LEU A 249 -13.95 10.13 -5.71
N CYS A 250 -15.22 9.71 -5.62
CA CYS A 250 -16.11 9.72 -6.78
C CYS A 250 -16.32 11.15 -7.29
N GLN A 251 -16.20 11.35 -8.60
CA GLN A 251 -16.42 12.64 -9.24
C GLN A 251 -17.56 12.59 -10.26
N PRO A 252 -18.23 13.72 -10.53
CA PRO A 252 -19.08 13.85 -11.71
C PRO A 252 -18.32 13.48 -12.98
N MET A 253 -19.00 12.77 -13.89
CA MET A 253 -18.46 12.30 -15.16
C MET A 253 -19.30 12.92 -16.30
N PRO A 254 -18.68 13.57 -17.30
CA PRO A 254 -19.42 14.10 -18.44
C PRO A 254 -19.87 12.95 -19.36
N MET A 255 -21.04 13.10 -20.00
CA MET A 255 -21.55 12.11 -20.95
C MET A 255 -20.94 12.31 -22.34
N SER A 256 -19.62 12.17 -22.42
CA SER A 256 -18.76 12.35 -23.60
C SER A 256 -17.53 11.43 -23.52
N ASP A 257 -16.76 11.31 -24.60
CA ASP A 257 -15.54 10.46 -24.66
C ASP A 257 -14.51 10.79 -23.55
N ASP A 258 -14.42 12.05 -23.09
CA ASP A 258 -13.59 12.42 -21.93
C ASP A 258 -14.05 11.72 -20.63
N GLY A 259 -15.36 11.59 -20.44
CA GLY A 259 -15.95 10.88 -19.29
C GLY A 259 -15.83 9.37 -19.42
N VAL A 260 -15.87 8.83 -20.63
CA VAL A 260 -15.49 7.44 -20.91
C VAL A 260 -14.06 7.19 -20.42
N GLN A 261 -13.12 8.06 -20.79
CA GLN A 261 -11.74 7.95 -20.33
C GLN A 261 -11.60 8.17 -18.82
N GLN A 262 -12.46 8.99 -18.19
CA GLN A 262 -12.52 9.15 -16.73
C GLN A 262 -12.94 7.85 -16.03
N ALA A 263 -14.04 7.21 -16.46
CA ALA A 263 -14.51 5.93 -15.92
C ALA A 263 -13.54 4.77 -16.19
N VAL A 264 -12.91 4.70 -17.37
CA VAL A 264 -11.78 3.79 -17.66
C VAL A 264 -10.66 3.98 -16.64
N THR A 265 -10.29 5.25 -16.39
CA THR A 265 -9.20 5.59 -15.46
C THR A 265 -9.55 5.19 -14.02
N ALA A 266 -10.78 5.41 -13.57
CA ALA A 266 -11.30 4.95 -12.29
C ALA A 266 -11.27 3.41 -12.16
N PHE A 267 -11.86 2.68 -13.11
CA PHE A 267 -11.92 1.22 -13.11
C PHE A 267 -10.54 0.54 -12.96
N TRP A 268 -9.50 1.14 -13.55
CA TRP A 268 -8.13 0.66 -13.44
C TRP A 268 -7.40 1.11 -12.17
N ARG A 269 -7.76 2.26 -11.60
CA ARG A 269 -7.16 2.83 -10.38
C ARG A 269 -7.61 2.11 -9.12
N ASN A 270 -8.88 1.72 -9.06
CA ASN A 270 -9.39 0.94 -7.93
C ASN A 270 -8.57 -0.37 -7.83
N ASP A 271 -8.18 -0.72 -6.60
CA ASP A 271 -7.50 -1.96 -6.25
C ASP A 271 -8.33 -3.18 -6.76
N PRO A 272 -7.76 -4.38 -7.04
CA PRO A 272 -8.37 -5.35 -7.97
C PRO A 272 -9.53 -6.18 -7.40
N PHE A 273 -10.55 -5.48 -6.91
CA PHE A 273 -11.90 -5.96 -6.62
C PHE A 273 -12.53 -6.51 -7.91
N TYR A 274 -12.47 -5.72 -8.99
CA TYR A 274 -13.09 -6.03 -10.28
C TYR A 274 -12.40 -7.20 -11.00
N PRO A 275 -13.17 -8.12 -11.61
CA PRO A 275 -12.61 -9.08 -12.57
C PRO A 275 -11.73 -8.40 -13.62
N ARG A 276 -10.61 -9.03 -13.99
CA ARG A 276 -9.70 -8.51 -15.02
C ARG A 276 -9.92 -9.26 -16.35
N PRO A 277 -9.71 -8.60 -17.51
CA PRO A 277 -9.87 -9.22 -18.82
C PRO A 277 -9.16 -10.55 -19.01
N GLN A 278 -9.71 -11.39 -19.90
CA GLN A 278 -9.15 -12.71 -20.26
C GLN A 278 -9.16 -13.72 -19.09
N ARG A 279 -10.06 -13.54 -18.12
CA ARG A 279 -10.26 -14.43 -16.95
C ARG A 279 -11.75 -14.71 -16.79
N GLU A 280 -12.12 -15.90 -16.30
CA GLU A 280 -13.49 -16.44 -16.37
C GLU A 280 -14.60 -15.51 -15.84
N LEU A 281 -14.34 -14.77 -14.76
CA LEU A 281 -15.31 -13.84 -14.16
C LEU A 281 -15.53 -12.55 -14.98
N TRP A 282 -14.69 -12.28 -15.98
CA TRP A 282 -14.73 -11.06 -16.79
C TRP A 282 -15.94 -10.99 -17.70
N ASP A 283 -16.19 -12.06 -18.46
CA ASP A 283 -17.23 -12.03 -19.49
C ASP A 283 -18.61 -11.87 -18.88
N VAL A 284 -18.83 -12.46 -17.70
CA VAL A 284 -20.04 -12.32 -16.88
C VAL A 284 -20.20 -10.91 -16.27
N PHE A 285 -19.10 -10.29 -15.80
CA PHE A 285 -19.10 -8.89 -15.36
C PHE A 285 -19.46 -7.94 -16.52
N ARG A 286 -18.82 -8.15 -17.68
CA ARG A 286 -19.02 -7.38 -18.92
C ARG A 286 -20.45 -7.50 -19.42
N GLU A 287 -20.96 -8.72 -19.50
CA GLU A 287 -22.33 -9.01 -19.94
C GLU A 287 -23.34 -8.24 -19.08
N GLN A 288 -23.26 -8.35 -17.75
CA GLN A 288 -24.17 -7.62 -16.86
C GLN A 288 -24.05 -6.10 -16.99
N TYR A 289 -22.82 -5.57 -17.08
CA TYR A 289 -22.60 -4.13 -17.30
C TYR A 289 -23.30 -3.65 -18.58
N LEU A 290 -23.19 -4.40 -19.69
CA LEU A 290 -23.80 -4.05 -20.97
C LEU A 290 -25.34 -4.17 -20.93
N ILE A 291 -25.89 -5.24 -20.37
CA ILE A 291 -27.35 -5.44 -20.25
C ILE A 291 -27.96 -4.36 -19.36
N THR A 292 -27.31 -4.02 -18.24
CA THR A 292 -27.75 -2.92 -17.36
C THR A 292 -27.65 -1.56 -18.08
N SER A 293 -26.59 -1.32 -18.85
CA SER A 293 -26.44 -0.10 -19.67
C SER A 293 -27.59 0.08 -20.68
N GLU A 294 -27.89 -0.95 -21.48
CA GLU A 294 -29.00 -0.90 -22.45
C GLU A 294 -30.36 -0.78 -21.75
N THR A 295 -30.53 -1.42 -20.58
CA THR A 295 -31.74 -1.32 -19.75
C THR A 295 -31.98 0.10 -19.24
N ILE A 296 -30.95 0.79 -18.76
CA ILE A 296 -31.02 2.19 -18.30
C ILE A 296 -31.38 3.12 -19.46
N ILE A 297 -30.62 3.05 -20.55
CA ILE A 297 -30.72 4.02 -21.67
C ILE A 297 -32.04 3.84 -22.42
N SER A 298 -32.42 2.61 -22.72
CA SER A 298 -33.75 2.31 -23.31
C SER A 298 -34.90 2.54 -22.32
N GLY A 299 -34.61 2.61 -21.01
CA GLY A 299 -35.57 2.93 -19.95
C GLY A 299 -35.79 4.43 -19.74
N THR A 300 -34.97 5.30 -20.35
CA THR A 300 -34.97 6.75 -20.07
C THR A 300 -34.94 7.58 -21.35
N ALA A 301 -36.11 8.10 -21.76
CA ALA A 301 -36.27 8.90 -22.98
C ALA A 301 -35.29 10.09 -23.09
N ALA A 302 -34.96 10.74 -21.95
CA ALA A 302 -34.00 11.85 -21.91
C ALA A 302 -32.54 11.44 -22.17
N ILE A 303 -32.15 10.19 -21.91
CA ILE A 303 -30.81 9.66 -22.18
C ILE A 303 -30.74 9.15 -23.63
N SER A 304 -31.80 8.45 -24.07
CA SER A 304 -31.99 8.00 -25.47
C SER A 304 -32.01 9.16 -26.50
N LEU A 305 -32.36 10.38 -26.07
CA LEU A 305 -32.28 11.60 -26.91
C LEU A 305 -30.90 12.29 -26.88
N ARG A 306 -30.01 11.97 -25.93
CA ARG A 306 -28.69 12.59 -25.78
C ARG A 306 -27.56 11.79 -26.39
N LEU A 307 -27.64 10.46 -26.32
CA LEU A 307 -26.61 9.54 -26.79
C LEU A 307 -27.09 8.79 -28.03
N LYS A 308 -26.21 8.66 -29.03
CA LYS A 308 -26.43 7.76 -30.16
C LYS A 308 -26.01 6.36 -29.75
N ARG A 309 -26.65 5.32 -30.32
CA ARG A 309 -26.31 3.90 -30.04
C ARG A 309 -24.85 3.53 -30.33
N ARG A 310 -24.13 4.41 -31.06
CA ARG A 310 -22.70 4.35 -31.37
C ARG A 310 -21.79 4.64 -30.16
N ASP A 311 -22.29 5.36 -29.17
CA ASP A 311 -21.49 5.90 -28.05
C ASP A 311 -21.43 4.88 -26.89
N LEU A 312 -22.48 4.07 -26.73
CA LEU A 312 -22.43 2.80 -25.99
C LEU A 312 -21.31 1.88 -26.50
N LEU A 313 -21.17 1.82 -27.82
CA LEU A 313 -20.16 1.02 -28.50
C LEU A 313 -18.78 1.71 -28.54
N SER A 314 -18.67 3.01 -28.21
CA SER A 314 -17.36 3.64 -27.95
C SER A 314 -16.90 3.34 -26.52
N ILE A 315 -17.78 3.37 -25.51
CA ILE A 315 -17.44 2.91 -24.15
C ILE A 315 -16.97 1.45 -24.15
N ASP A 316 -17.67 0.57 -24.86
CA ASP A 316 -17.17 -0.79 -25.11
C ASP A 316 -15.82 -0.71 -25.83
N ARG A 317 -15.74 -0.19 -27.06
CA ARG A 317 -14.50 -0.25 -27.86
C ARG A 317 -13.28 0.48 -27.29
N GLU A 318 -13.43 1.54 -26.50
CA GLU A 318 -12.30 2.29 -25.91
C GLU A 318 -11.77 1.57 -24.66
N CYS A 319 -12.67 1.13 -23.75
CA CYS A 319 -12.33 0.19 -22.67
C CYS A 319 -11.61 -1.05 -23.24
N PHE A 320 -12.24 -1.73 -24.21
CA PHE A 320 -11.75 -3.00 -24.76
C PHE A 320 -10.55 -2.88 -25.72
N LYS A 321 -10.28 -1.72 -26.32
CA LYS A 321 -8.98 -1.47 -26.98
C LYS A 321 -7.84 -1.36 -25.97
N HIS A 322 -8.02 -0.59 -24.89
CA HIS A 322 -6.97 -0.46 -23.88
C HIS A 322 -6.76 -1.74 -23.06
N PHE A 323 -7.81 -2.54 -22.83
CA PHE A 323 -7.68 -3.88 -22.23
C PHE A 323 -6.74 -4.82 -23.01
N ASP A 324 -6.64 -4.71 -24.34
CA ASP A 324 -5.73 -5.52 -25.17
C ASP A 324 -4.34 -4.88 -25.35
N SER A 325 -4.24 -3.55 -25.44
CA SER A 325 -2.94 -2.87 -25.66
C SER A 325 -1.97 -2.98 -24.48
N ASP A 326 -2.46 -2.81 -23.25
CA ASP A 326 -1.59 -2.82 -22.06
C ASP A 326 -1.34 -4.24 -21.53
N TYR A 327 -2.27 -5.18 -21.74
CA TYR A 327 -2.01 -6.60 -21.45
C TYR A 327 -0.83 -7.14 -22.29
N LYS A 328 -0.75 -6.76 -23.57
CA LYS A 328 0.37 -7.11 -24.47
C LYS A 328 1.72 -6.47 -24.08
N ARG A 329 1.74 -5.49 -23.17
CA ARG A 329 2.96 -4.95 -22.54
C ARG A 329 3.39 -5.70 -21.27
N LEU A 330 2.47 -6.37 -20.59
CA LEU A 330 2.69 -6.92 -19.24
C LEU A 330 3.06 -8.41 -19.20
N LEU A 331 3.04 -9.10 -20.35
CA LEU A 331 3.49 -10.50 -20.46
C LEU A 331 5.04 -10.63 -20.53
N PRO A 332 5.68 -11.37 -19.61
CA PRO A 332 7.08 -11.78 -19.77
C PRO A 332 7.25 -12.69 -20.99
N ARG A 333 8.20 -12.37 -21.87
CA ARG A 333 8.51 -13.20 -23.06
C ARG A 333 9.23 -14.50 -22.66
N TYR A 334 8.50 -15.54 -22.28
CA TYR A 334 9.08 -16.87 -22.12
C TYR A 334 9.13 -17.64 -23.45
N HIS A 335 10.37 -17.88 -23.86
CA HIS A 335 10.90 -18.80 -24.88
C HIS A 335 9.97 -19.50 -25.89
N LYS A 336 10.31 -19.31 -27.17
CA LYS A 336 10.35 -20.43 -28.12
C LYS A 336 11.40 -21.45 -27.63
N GLY A 337 10.99 -22.70 -27.50
CA GLY A 337 11.80 -23.87 -27.17
C GLY A 337 11.06 -25.13 -27.64
N SER A 338 11.79 -26.19 -28.00
CA SER A 338 11.25 -27.37 -28.69
C SER A 338 10.81 -28.50 -27.75
N LEU A 339 10.13 -29.51 -28.34
CA LEU A 339 9.58 -30.74 -27.74
C LEU A 339 8.19 -30.57 -27.07
N SER A 340 7.19 -31.42 -27.30
CA SER A 340 6.99 -32.47 -28.33
C SER A 340 5.48 -32.69 -28.54
N SER A 341 5.05 -33.49 -29.53
CA SER A 341 3.65 -33.94 -29.64
C SER A 341 3.25 -34.73 -28.38
N ASP A 342 2.03 -34.64 -27.84
CA ASP A 342 0.79 -35.08 -28.49
C ASP A 342 -0.52 -34.59 -27.79
N GLN A 343 -1.65 -34.79 -28.47
CA GLN A 343 -3.03 -34.90 -27.93
C GLN A 343 -3.58 -33.81 -26.97
N HIS A 344 -4.31 -32.83 -27.52
CA HIS A 344 -5.76 -32.63 -27.25
C HIS A 344 -6.37 -31.63 -28.27
N PRO A 345 -7.72 -31.61 -28.48
CA PRO A 345 -8.31 -31.03 -29.68
C PRO A 345 -8.48 -29.50 -29.62
N ALA A 346 -8.18 -28.83 -30.74
CA ALA A 346 -8.47 -27.42 -30.92
C ALA A 346 -9.99 -27.16 -31.08
N ARG A 347 -10.51 -26.15 -30.39
CA ARG A 347 -11.78 -25.49 -30.78
C ARG A 347 -11.47 -24.36 -31.78
N PRO A 348 -12.27 -24.17 -32.83
CA PRO A 348 -12.03 -23.10 -33.80
C PRO A 348 -12.36 -21.73 -33.20
N TYR A 349 -11.50 -20.74 -33.45
CA TYR A 349 -11.86 -19.33 -33.35
C TYR A 349 -12.78 -18.99 -34.52
N LEU A 350 -13.95 -18.40 -34.24
CA LEU A 350 -14.79 -17.76 -35.25
C LEU A 350 -14.42 -16.27 -35.35
N PRO A 351 -14.23 -15.70 -36.56
CA PRO A 351 -13.97 -14.28 -36.72
C PRO A 351 -15.16 -13.41 -36.28
N VAL A 352 -14.85 -12.28 -35.64
CA VAL A 352 -15.83 -11.24 -35.29
C VAL A 352 -16.07 -10.35 -36.51
N ASP A 353 -16.94 -10.76 -37.45
CA ASP A 353 -17.43 -9.88 -38.55
C ASP A 353 -18.65 -10.41 -39.36
N GLN A 354 -19.41 -11.42 -38.90
CA GLN A 354 -20.57 -11.96 -39.65
C GLN A 354 -21.81 -12.30 -38.81
N TRP A 355 -22.55 -11.29 -38.30
CA TRP A 355 -23.98 -11.40 -37.98
C TRP A 355 -24.67 -10.03 -38.21
N TYR A 356 -25.94 -10.05 -38.62
CA TYR A 356 -26.84 -8.90 -38.88
C TYR A 356 -26.62 -8.09 -40.17
N GLU A 357 -26.96 -8.71 -41.31
CA GLU A 357 -27.83 -8.04 -42.30
C GLU A 357 -29.20 -8.74 -42.34
N ASP A 358 -30.13 -8.17 -43.11
CA ASP A 358 -31.50 -8.65 -43.40
C ASP A 358 -32.48 -8.86 -42.22
N THR A 359 -33.27 -7.82 -41.98
CA THR A 359 -34.72 -7.91 -42.27
C THR A 359 -35.23 -6.57 -42.78
N ILE A 360 -35.44 -6.46 -44.09
CA ILE A 360 -36.18 -5.34 -44.67
C ILE A 360 -37.67 -5.62 -44.55
N LEU A 361 -38.41 -4.72 -43.91
CA LEU A 361 -39.80 -4.46 -44.28
C LEU A 361 -39.94 -2.95 -44.54
N SER A 362 -40.30 -2.64 -45.77
CA SER A 362 -40.51 -1.27 -46.24
C SER A 362 -41.86 -0.74 -45.79
N ASP A 363 -41.89 0.49 -45.29
CA ASP A 363 -43.05 1.35 -45.49
C ASP A 363 -42.59 2.73 -45.96
N THR A 364 -43.07 3.15 -47.12
CA THR A 364 -42.72 4.42 -47.76
C THR A 364 -43.78 5.48 -47.46
N LEU A 365 -43.38 6.59 -46.85
CA LEU A 365 -44.09 7.86 -46.99
C LEU A 365 -43.09 9.01 -47.15
N SER A 366 -43.25 9.76 -48.24
CA SER A 366 -42.45 10.94 -48.56
C SER A 366 -43.16 12.21 -48.13
N ASN A 367 -42.43 13.17 -47.56
CA ASN A 367 -42.62 14.62 -47.69
C ASN A 367 -41.42 15.34 -47.02
N THR A 368 -40.61 16.19 -47.67
CA THR A 368 -40.86 17.47 -48.38
C THR A 368 -40.37 18.65 -47.53
N MET A 369 -39.25 19.25 -48.00
CA MET A 369 -38.65 20.56 -47.71
C MET A 369 -39.09 21.40 -46.49
N ALA A 370 -38.12 21.76 -45.63
CA ALA A 370 -38.02 23.09 -45.01
C ALA A 370 -36.59 23.46 -44.59
N GLN A 371 -35.98 24.42 -45.30
CA GLN A 371 -35.04 25.43 -44.79
C GLN A 371 -35.72 26.80 -44.97
N PRO A 372 -35.22 27.95 -44.44
CA PRO A 372 -33.96 28.17 -43.73
C PRO A 372 -34.13 28.93 -42.38
N ALA A 373 -33.02 29.22 -41.70
CA ALA A 373 -32.73 30.56 -41.15
C ALA A 373 -31.26 30.64 -40.71
N GLU A 374 -30.56 31.72 -41.08
CA GLU A 374 -29.23 32.05 -40.56
C GLU A 374 -29.34 33.02 -39.38
N SER A 375 -28.43 32.94 -38.41
CA SER A 375 -27.95 34.12 -37.70
C SER A 375 -26.51 33.91 -37.23
N SER A 376 -25.58 34.61 -37.87
CA SER A 376 -24.17 34.60 -37.52
C SER A 376 -23.87 35.69 -36.49
N VAL A 377 -23.09 35.35 -35.47
CA VAL A 377 -22.29 36.33 -34.70
C VAL A 377 -20.88 35.77 -34.58
N SER A 378 -19.99 36.26 -35.45
CA SER A 378 -18.57 35.97 -35.39
C SER A 378 -17.86 36.93 -34.43
N TYR A 379 -16.92 36.40 -33.65
CA TYR A 379 -15.79 37.17 -33.13
C TYR A 379 -14.55 36.29 -33.17
N GLU A 380 -13.79 36.41 -34.26
CA GLU A 380 -12.42 35.89 -34.30
C GLU A 380 -11.51 36.78 -33.46
N LEU A 381 -10.68 36.17 -32.62
CA LEU A 381 -9.48 36.82 -32.09
C LEU A 381 -8.33 35.83 -32.09
N THR A 382 -7.68 35.71 -33.24
CA THR A 382 -6.57 34.79 -33.47
C THR A 382 -5.30 35.25 -32.76
N ARG A 383 -4.83 34.46 -31.79
CA ARG A 383 -3.43 34.47 -31.36
C ARG A 383 -2.85 33.05 -31.35
N LYS A 384 -2.05 32.74 -32.37
CA LYS A 384 -1.15 31.59 -32.37
C LYS A 384 0.13 31.93 -31.62
N SER A 385 0.46 31.20 -30.57
CA SER A 385 1.85 30.91 -30.18
C SER A 385 1.91 29.80 -29.12
N HIS A 386 2.75 28.80 -29.38
CA HIS A 386 3.30 27.81 -28.45
C HIS A 386 2.90 27.88 -26.96
N MET A 387 2.33 26.78 -26.46
CA MET A 387 3.07 25.91 -25.53
C MET A 387 2.62 24.45 -25.68
N GLY A 388 3.59 23.54 -25.67
CA GLY A 388 3.40 22.13 -25.37
C GLY A 388 4.40 21.76 -24.27
N GLY A 389 3.98 20.98 -23.28
CA GLY A 389 4.83 20.60 -22.15
C GLY A 389 4.08 20.14 -20.89
N GLU A 390 2.84 20.60 -20.67
CA GLU A 390 2.12 20.37 -19.42
C GLU A 390 0.93 19.41 -19.55
N CYS A 391 1.16 18.10 -19.43
CA CYS A 391 0.06 17.14 -19.14
C CYS A 391 0.49 15.81 -18.48
N ILE A 392 1.77 15.60 -18.17
CA ILE A 392 2.30 14.27 -17.81
C ILE A 392 2.27 14.00 -16.28
N LEU A 393 2.28 15.03 -15.44
CA LEU A 393 2.48 14.90 -13.99
C LEU A 393 1.23 14.53 -13.15
N LYS A 394 0.00 14.63 -13.69
CA LYS A 394 -1.24 14.31 -12.95
C LYS A 394 -1.60 12.81 -12.87
N ARG A 395 -0.66 11.88 -13.05
CA ARG A 395 -0.97 10.46 -13.35
C ARG A 395 -0.76 9.41 -12.25
N PHE A 396 -0.10 9.67 -11.11
CA PHE A 396 0.49 8.60 -10.27
C PHE A 396 0.19 8.63 -8.75
N SER A 397 -1.04 8.93 -8.32
CA SER A 397 -1.41 9.07 -6.89
C SER A 397 -2.65 8.27 -6.48
N GLN A 398 -2.57 6.94 -6.30
CA GLN A 398 -3.74 6.13 -5.87
C GLN A 398 -3.51 4.75 -5.18
N TRP A 399 -2.28 4.23 -5.04
CA TRP A 399 -2.06 2.76 -4.93
C TRP A 399 -1.88 2.15 -3.51
N PHE A 400 -2.62 2.63 -2.48
CA PHE A 400 -2.15 2.48 -1.09
C PHE A 400 -3.08 2.14 0.09
N TRP A 401 -4.15 2.89 0.35
CA TRP A 401 -4.48 3.28 1.73
C TRP A 401 -5.46 2.38 2.51
N SER A 402 -5.17 1.09 2.64
CA SER A 402 -5.95 0.15 3.47
C SER A 402 -5.44 -0.02 4.91
N VAL A 403 -4.54 0.85 5.42
CA VAL A 403 -3.88 0.70 6.74
C VAL A 403 -3.59 2.07 7.45
N TRP A 404 -4.48 2.46 8.41
CA TRP A 404 -4.30 3.47 9.49
C TRP A 404 -4.03 4.94 9.07
N MET A 405 -4.10 6.03 9.88
CA MET A 405 -4.35 6.39 11.31
C MET A 405 -4.83 7.89 11.32
N ILE A 406 -5.04 8.54 12.48
CA ILE A 406 -4.01 9.49 13.01
C ILE A 406 -4.02 9.59 14.56
N ALA A 407 -2.86 9.91 15.15
CA ALA A 407 -2.73 10.55 16.47
C ALA A 407 -1.84 11.80 16.32
N GLY A 408 -2.33 12.96 16.79
CA GLY A 408 -1.84 14.28 16.36
C GLY A 408 -0.68 14.90 17.15
N SER A 409 -0.18 16.03 16.64
CA SER A 409 0.85 16.88 17.26
C SER A 409 0.23 18.14 17.88
N GLY A 410 0.46 18.37 19.17
CA GLY A 410 0.11 19.64 19.83
C GLY A 410 1.18 20.71 19.65
N THR A 411 0.77 21.93 19.34
CA THR A 411 1.65 23.11 19.31
C THR A 411 1.92 23.61 20.74
N HIS A 412 3.19 23.92 21.02
CA HIS A 412 3.60 24.61 22.25
C HIS A 412 4.24 25.94 21.90
N ASP A 413 3.44 27.00 21.86
CA ASP A 413 3.96 28.37 21.84
C ASP A 413 4.54 28.73 23.21
N ALA A 414 5.73 29.32 23.19
CA ALA A 414 6.41 29.79 24.39
C ALA A 414 6.17 31.30 24.57
N LEU A 415 5.38 31.68 25.58
CA LEU A 415 5.35 33.04 26.11
C LEU A 415 6.02 33.05 27.49
N ALA A 416 6.90 34.02 27.70
CA ALA A 416 7.65 34.19 28.93
C ALA A 416 7.28 35.53 29.58
N ASP A 417 7.21 35.56 30.91
CA ASP A 417 7.45 36.76 31.72
C ASP A 417 7.93 36.34 33.13
N PRO A 418 8.70 37.18 33.88
CA PRO A 418 9.51 36.71 35.02
C PRO A 418 9.01 37.14 36.42
N ALA A 419 9.86 36.85 37.43
CA ALA A 419 9.78 37.22 38.85
C ALA A 419 8.76 36.40 39.70
N ASN A 420 9.10 35.89 40.89
CA ASN A 420 10.01 36.44 41.90
C ASN A 420 10.88 35.40 42.65
N HIS A 421 12.01 35.87 43.17
CA HIS A 421 12.80 35.28 44.26
C HIS A 421 12.17 35.64 45.64
N PRO A 422 12.57 35.07 46.83
CA PRO A 422 13.97 34.76 47.19
C PRO A 422 14.29 33.63 48.21
N ARG A 423 15.60 33.32 48.31
CA ARG A 423 16.37 32.95 49.55
C ARG A 423 16.07 31.60 50.25
N ALA A 424 17.03 30.93 50.92
CA ALA A 424 18.47 31.22 51.13
C ALA A 424 19.34 29.98 51.51
N THR A 425 20.65 30.10 51.21
CA THR A 425 21.84 29.65 51.98
C THR A 425 22.12 28.18 52.34
N ASN A 426 23.31 27.74 51.89
CA ASN A 426 24.35 26.96 52.59
C ASN A 426 24.09 25.47 52.96
N GLY A 427 25.07 24.55 52.88
CA GLY A 427 26.40 24.63 52.26
C GLY A 427 27.44 23.66 52.88
N ALA A 428 28.27 23.01 52.04
CA ALA A 428 29.46 22.19 52.40
C ALA A 428 29.22 20.90 53.24
N SER A 429 30.12 19.90 53.31
CA SER A 429 31.09 19.37 52.31
C SER A 429 31.66 18.00 52.75
N THR A 430 31.72 17.02 51.83
CA THR A 430 32.71 15.91 51.73
C THR A 430 32.95 14.84 52.85
N LYS A 431 33.14 13.58 52.37
CA LYS A 431 34.21 12.59 52.69
C LYS A 431 33.96 11.33 53.58
N THR A 432 33.86 10.18 52.89
CA THR A 432 34.66 8.92 53.01
C THR A 432 34.58 7.91 54.20
N ASN A 433 34.33 6.64 53.82
CA ASN A 433 35.01 5.37 54.20
C ASN A 433 34.88 4.75 55.63
N GLY A 434 34.82 3.40 55.70
CA GLY A 434 35.22 2.59 56.87
C GLY A 434 34.50 1.23 57.04
N CYS A 435 35.20 0.08 57.09
CA CYS A 435 34.64 -1.28 57.03
C CYS A 435 34.85 -2.13 58.32
N ALA A 436 34.07 -3.23 58.48
CA ALA A 436 34.21 -4.41 59.40
C ALA A 436 33.98 -4.20 60.93
N GLY A 437 33.61 -5.22 61.76
CA GLY A 437 33.23 -6.64 61.51
C GLY A 437 33.07 -7.52 62.81
N THR A 438 32.62 -8.80 62.67
CA THR A 438 32.38 -9.86 63.73
C THR A 438 31.11 -9.68 64.62
N ALA A 439 30.66 -10.55 65.56
CA ALA A 439 30.28 -12.01 65.59
C ALA A 439 29.47 -12.30 66.92
N ARG A 440 28.99 -13.48 67.40
CA ARG A 440 28.99 -14.93 67.03
C ARG A 440 27.90 -15.75 67.82
N ASP A 441 27.68 -17.03 67.48
CA ASP A 441 27.02 -18.15 68.25
C ASP A 441 25.51 -17.97 68.64
N GLY A 442 24.72 -18.93 69.18
CA GLY A 442 24.76 -20.38 69.53
C GLY A 442 23.38 -20.83 70.13
N LEU A 443 23.02 -22.07 70.54
CA LEU A 443 23.58 -23.44 70.40
C LEU A 443 22.56 -24.55 70.87
N SER A 444 22.32 -25.65 70.11
CA SER A 444 21.63 -26.95 70.48
C SER A 444 20.10 -26.93 70.80
N ALA A 445 19.28 -28.02 70.74
CA ALA A 445 19.43 -29.43 70.26
C ALA A 445 18.05 -30.14 70.04
N THR A 446 18.10 -31.41 69.59
CA THR A 446 17.04 -32.42 69.26
C THR A 446 16.38 -32.33 67.88
N GLY A 447 15.88 -33.47 67.38
CA GLY A 447 15.27 -33.63 66.07
C GLY A 447 14.96 -35.10 65.74
N GLU A 448 14.27 -35.32 64.62
CA GLU A 448 13.98 -36.64 64.04
C GLU A 448 13.90 -36.51 62.50
N CYS A 449 13.94 -37.63 61.77
CA CYS A 449 14.13 -37.63 60.31
C CYS A 449 12.89 -38.16 59.58
N ASP A 450 12.37 -37.38 58.62
CA ASP A 450 11.54 -37.91 57.53
C ASP A 450 11.81 -37.16 56.22
N THR A 451 11.55 -37.83 55.11
CA THR A 451 11.94 -37.43 53.76
C THR A 451 10.96 -36.44 53.13
N GLY A 452 11.43 -35.23 52.83
CA GLY A 452 10.63 -34.21 52.13
C GLY A 452 11.50 -33.21 51.38
N LEU A 453 11.66 -33.41 50.07
CA LEU A 453 12.27 -32.41 49.17
C LEU A 453 11.31 -31.23 48.99
N ARG A 454 11.34 -30.30 49.94
CA ARG A 454 10.54 -29.07 49.87
C ARG A 454 11.12 -28.13 48.81
N GLU A 455 10.30 -27.78 47.84
CA GLU A 455 10.57 -26.73 46.86
C GLU A 455 10.90 -25.41 47.58
N ARG A 456 11.91 -24.69 47.09
CA ARG A 456 12.24 -23.35 47.61
C ARG A 456 11.58 -22.31 46.73
N SER A 457 10.55 -21.65 47.25
CA SER A 457 9.76 -20.65 46.54
C SER A 457 10.62 -19.50 46.01
N SER A 458 10.34 -19.07 44.78
CA SER A 458 10.93 -17.89 44.14
C SER A 458 9.94 -16.73 44.18
N GLU A 459 10.13 -15.79 45.11
CA GLU A 459 9.24 -14.64 45.26
C GLU A 459 9.71 -13.40 44.47
N ASN A 460 8.73 -12.73 43.84
CA ASN A 460 8.78 -11.35 43.36
C ASN A 460 9.82 -10.94 42.29
N GLU A 461 9.60 -11.40 41.05
CA GLU A 461 10.18 -10.79 39.83
C GLU A 461 9.16 -9.91 39.05
N HIS A 462 8.01 -9.58 39.67
CA HIS A 462 6.79 -9.15 38.97
C HIS A 462 6.26 -7.79 39.45
N SER A 463 6.95 -6.68 39.10
CA SER A 463 6.44 -5.31 39.32
C SER A 463 7.01 -4.31 38.29
N TYR A 464 6.63 -4.48 37.02
CA TYR A 464 7.01 -3.56 35.93
C TYR A 464 5.86 -3.38 34.93
N PRO A 465 5.48 -2.14 34.57
CA PRO A 465 4.49 -1.90 33.53
C PRO A 465 4.99 -2.40 32.17
N CYS A 466 4.08 -2.82 31.30
CA CYS A 466 4.42 -3.18 29.92
C CYS A 466 4.90 -1.94 29.16
N LYS A 467 5.78 -2.11 28.17
CA LYS A 467 6.36 -1.03 27.37
C LYS A 467 5.31 -0.12 26.74
N ALA A 468 4.23 -0.69 26.20
CA ALA A 468 3.15 0.09 25.58
C ALA A 468 2.33 0.86 26.64
N CYS A 469 1.86 0.19 27.71
CA CYS A 469 1.22 0.85 28.86
C CYS A 469 2.12 1.98 29.43
N GLN A 470 3.45 1.77 29.51
CA GLN A 470 4.45 2.76 29.95
C GLN A 470 4.65 3.92 28.97
N THR A 471 4.79 3.66 27.66
CA THR A 471 4.96 4.68 26.61
C THR A 471 3.73 5.58 26.47
N TRP A 472 2.54 5.06 26.79
CA TRP A 472 1.28 5.80 26.75
C TRP A 472 0.99 6.55 28.07
N GLY A 473 1.85 6.43 29.09
CA GLY A 473 1.68 7.11 30.38
C GLY A 473 0.52 6.58 31.24
N VAL A 474 0.01 5.38 30.94
CA VAL A 474 -1.17 4.79 31.59
C VAL A 474 -0.80 3.72 32.61
N VAL A 475 -1.65 3.52 33.61
CA VAL A 475 -1.45 2.49 34.63
C VAL A 475 -1.57 1.11 33.99
N CYS A 476 -0.52 0.31 34.14
CA CYS A 476 -0.48 -1.08 33.70
C CYS A 476 -1.02 -2.00 34.81
N ASP A 477 -2.07 -2.77 34.52
CA ASP A 477 -2.59 -3.84 35.38
C ASP A 477 -1.68 -5.10 35.41
N GLN A 478 -0.67 -5.15 34.55
CA GLN A 478 0.38 -6.17 34.47
C GLN A 478 -0.10 -7.59 34.14
N GLN A 479 -1.34 -7.73 33.65
CA GLN A 479 -1.86 -9.01 33.16
C GLN A 479 -1.02 -9.54 32.00
N ARG A 480 -0.76 -10.85 31.98
CA ARG A 480 0.03 -11.54 30.95
C ARG A 480 -0.87 -12.50 30.15
N PRO A 481 -0.75 -12.55 28.81
CA PRO A 481 0.30 -11.94 27.99
C PRO A 481 0.14 -10.44 27.71
N ARG A 482 -1.04 -9.82 27.89
CA ARG A 482 -1.28 -8.40 27.60
C ARG A 482 -1.95 -7.63 28.74
N CYS A 483 -1.51 -6.40 29.05
CA CYS A 483 -2.23 -5.48 29.94
C CYS A 483 -3.57 -5.10 29.32
N SER A 484 -4.64 -4.95 30.12
CA SER A 484 -6.01 -4.71 29.61
C SER A 484 -6.05 -3.53 28.62
N HIS A 485 -5.44 -2.40 28.96
CA HIS A 485 -5.30 -1.24 28.05
C HIS A 485 -4.71 -1.61 26.68
N CYS A 486 -3.70 -2.48 26.61
CA CYS A 486 -3.10 -2.87 25.33
C CYS A 486 -3.88 -3.99 24.61
N LEU A 487 -4.76 -4.71 25.31
CA LEU A 487 -5.76 -5.57 24.67
C LEU A 487 -6.86 -4.70 24.04
N ASP A 488 -7.37 -3.70 24.79
CA ASP A 488 -8.42 -2.78 24.34
C ASP A 488 -7.96 -1.90 23.16
N GLN A 489 -6.76 -1.33 23.25
CA GLN A 489 -6.13 -0.55 22.18
C GLN A 489 -5.45 -1.42 21.10
N GLN A 490 -5.41 -2.75 21.29
CA GLN A 490 -4.90 -3.76 20.34
C GLN A 490 -3.42 -3.64 19.94
N ILE A 491 -2.70 -2.73 20.58
CA ILE A 491 -1.26 -2.54 20.46
C ILE A 491 -0.47 -3.68 21.10
N LEU A 492 0.72 -3.96 20.58
CA LEU A 492 1.59 -5.02 21.07
C LEU A 492 2.04 -4.76 22.52
N CYS A 493 1.35 -5.37 23.47
CA CYS A 493 1.78 -5.40 24.86
C CYS A 493 3.07 -6.23 25.00
N PHE A 494 4.11 -5.64 25.58
CA PHE A 494 5.38 -6.31 25.78
C PHE A 494 5.98 -5.93 27.14
N TYR A 495 6.18 -6.93 28.01
CA TYR A 495 6.80 -6.75 29.32
C TYR A 495 8.32 -6.87 29.19
N VAL A 496 9.03 -5.74 29.32
CA VAL A 496 10.50 -5.71 29.36
C VAL A 496 10.95 -5.87 30.81
N ALA A 497 11.63 -6.97 31.13
CA ALA A 497 12.53 -6.98 32.28
C ALA A 497 13.82 -6.22 31.90
N PRO A 498 14.44 -5.43 32.81
CA PRO A 498 15.71 -4.78 32.53
C PRO A 498 16.78 -5.75 32.00
N LEU A 499 17.55 -5.31 30.99
CA LEU A 499 18.37 -6.19 30.15
C LEU A 499 19.42 -7.01 30.94
N GLN A 500 19.19 -8.32 31.04
CA GLN A 500 20.25 -9.29 31.32
C GLN A 500 20.77 -9.95 30.03
N LYS A 501 22.00 -10.46 30.08
CA LYS A 501 22.75 -10.91 28.89
C LYS A 501 22.13 -12.18 28.25
N PRO A 502 22.09 -12.30 26.91
CA PRO A 502 21.34 -13.35 26.24
C PRO A 502 22.02 -14.73 26.30
N PRO A 503 21.27 -15.82 26.61
CA PRO A 503 21.77 -17.19 26.47
C PRO A 503 21.73 -17.67 25.01
N LYS A 504 22.59 -18.64 24.67
CA LYS A 504 22.70 -19.22 23.32
C LYS A 504 21.48 -20.07 22.95
N ARG A 505 21.06 -20.07 21.67
CA ARG A 505 20.00 -20.92 21.11
C ARG A 505 20.41 -21.60 19.78
N SER A 506 19.64 -22.62 19.40
CA SER A 506 19.97 -23.68 18.41
C SER A 506 20.47 -23.20 17.03
N THR A 507 21.40 -23.97 16.45
CA THR A 507 22.18 -23.61 15.25
C THR A 507 21.63 -24.15 13.92
N LYS A 508 21.04 -25.36 13.88
CA LYS A 508 20.85 -26.11 12.61
C LYS A 508 20.01 -25.41 11.53
N SER A 509 18.91 -24.72 11.89
CA SER A 509 18.02 -24.09 10.89
C SER A 509 18.58 -22.78 10.29
N ARG A 510 19.53 -22.14 10.98
CA ARG A 510 20.12 -20.86 10.58
C ARG A 510 21.20 -21.02 9.50
N SER A 511 21.94 -22.14 9.56
CA SER A 511 23.04 -22.46 8.63
C SER A 511 22.60 -22.38 7.17
N ARG A 512 21.65 -23.22 6.74
CA ARG A 512 21.22 -23.35 5.34
C ARG A 512 20.67 -22.06 4.70
N HIS A 513 20.15 -21.13 5.49
CA HIS A 513 19.63 -19.85 4.97
C HIS A 513 20.73 -18.79 4.83
N VAL A 514 21.73 -18.80 5.70
CA VAL A 514 22.95 -17.99 5.54
C VAL A 514 23.73 -18.51 4.33
N GLU A 515 23.95 -19.82 4.24
CA GLU A 515 24.58 -20.49 3.08
C GLU A 515 23.93 -20.11 1.74
N LEU A 516 22.59 -20.08 1.66
CA LEU A 516 21.87 -19.69 0.44
C LEU A 516 21.99 -18.20 0.09
N MET A 517 22.09 -17.30 1.09
CA MET A 517 22.33 -15.87 0.82
C MET A 517 23.79 -15.60 0.44
N GLU A 518 24.74 -16.26 1.11
CA GLU A 518 26.16 -16.17 0.77
C GLU A 518 26.42 -16.73 -0.63
N ALA A 519 25.77 -17.84 -1.03
CA ALA A 519 25.84 -18.36 -2.38
C ALA A 519 25.30 -17.38 -3.45
N GLU A 520 24.23 -16.63 -3.17
CA GLU A 520 23.72 -15.61 -4.10
C GLU A 520 24.66 -14.40 -4.16
N TYR A 521 25.27 -13.98 -3.04
CA TYR A 521 26.28 -12.92 -3.04
C TYR A 521 27.57 -13.33 -3.78
N ILE A 522 27.99 -14.59 -3.64
CA ILE A 522 29.10 -15.18 -4.42
C ILE A 522 28.73 -15.19 -5.91
N ARG A 523 27.53 -15.66 -6.29
CA ARG A 523 27.06 -15.67 -7.69
C ARG A 523 27.08 -14.27 -8.33
N ILE A 524 26.78 -13.22 -7.57
CA ILE A 524 26.84 -11.83 -8.04
C ILE A 524 28.30 -11.36 -8.15
N ALA A 525 29.16 -11.68 -7.18
CA ALA A 525 30.59 -11.38 -7.24
C ALA A 525 31.27 -12.07 -8.44
N GLU A 526 31.01 -13.36 -8.65
CA GLU A 526 31.46 -14.14 -9.81
C GLU A 526 31.00 -13.52 -11.13
N ALA A 527 29.73 -13.09 -11.23
CA ALA A 527 29.21 -12.43 -12.43
C ALA A 527 29.92 -11.09 -12.70
N ILE A 528 30.12 -10.26 -11.67
CA ILE A 528 30.87 -9.00 -11.76
C ILE A 528 32.32 -9.26 -12.19
N GLN A 529 32.98 -10.29 -11.65
CA GLN A 529 34.33 -10.67 -12.08
C GLN A 529 34.36 -11.18 -13.52
N GLN A 530 33.35 -11.94 -13.97
CA GLN A 530 33.28 -12.42 -15.34
C GLN A 530 33.16 -11.25 -16.32
N GLU A 531 32.36 -10.22 -16.02
CA GLU A 531 32.31 -9.02 -16.85
C GLU A 531 33.60 -8.19 -16.74
N ALA A 532 34.21 -8.06 -15.56
CA ALA A 532 35.51 -7.41 -15.39
C ALA A 532 36.64 -8.07 -16.21
N ARG A 533 36.57 -9.40 -16.44
CA ARG A 533 37.52 -10.16 -17.27
C ARG A 533 37.20 -10.14 -18.77
N LYS A 534 35.98 -9.74 -19.17
CA LYS A 534 35.55 -9.61 -20.57
C LYS A 534 35.65 -8.18 -21.09
N ASN A 535 35.65 -7.19 -20.21
CA ASN A 535 35.63 -5.77 -20.57
C ASN A 535 37.04 -5.27 -20.91
N ASP A 536 37.21 -4.68 -22.09
CA ASP A 536 38.49 -4.10 -22.53
C ASP A 536 38.90 -2.84 -21.74
N LYS A 537 38.00 -2.27 -20.93
CA LYS A 537 38.26 -1.09 -20.08
C LYS A 537 39.05 -1.45 -18.82
N LYS A 538 39.98 -0.58 -18.43
CA LYS A 538 40.78 -0.72 -17.20
C LYS A 538 39.96 -0.83 -15.91
N ARG A 539 38.75 -0.25 -15.86
CA ARG A 539 37.88 -0.25 -14.67
C ARG A 539 36.42 -0.49 -15.02
N LEU A 540 35.78 -1.38 -14.26
CA LEU A 540 34.38 -1.75 -14.39
C LEU A 540 33.50 -0.89 -13.47
N LEU A 541 32.54 -0.16 -14.04
CA LEU A 541 31.48 0.53 -13.28
C LEU A 541 30.23 -0.35 -13.24
N VAL A 542 29.74 -0.63 -12.04
CA VAL A 542 28.59 -1.52 -11.79
C VAL A 542 27.47 -0.75 -11.09
N ALA A 543 26.27 -0.69 -11.69
CA ALA A 543 25.08 -0.19 -11.00
C ALA A 543 24.37 -1.32 -10.26
N ILE A 544 24.12 -1.16 -8.96
CA ILE A 544 23.23 -2.00 -8.15
C ILE A 544 22.00 -1.17 -7.77
N ALA A 545 20.97 -1.28 -8.60
CA ALA A 545 19.69 -0.62 -8.41
C ALA A 545 18.68 -1.49 -7.65
N GLY A 546 17.62 -0.87 -7.13
CA GLY A 546 16.51 -1.58 -6.50
C GLY A 546 15.53 -0.62 -5.83
N ILE A 547 14.30 -1.07 -5.60
CA ILE A 547 13.28 -0.27 -4.89
C ILE A 547 13.67 -0.02 -3.42
N PRO A 548 13.14 1.02 -2.75
CA PRO A 548 13.18 1.13 -1.29
C PRO A 548 12.72 -0.17 -0.63
N GLY A 549 13.47 -0.71 0.34
CA GLY A 549 13.18 -1.99 0.98
C GLY A 549 13.69 -3.26 0.27
N SER A 550 14.18 -3.15 -0.97
CA SER A 550 14.77 -4.28 -1.72
C SER A 550 15.96 -4.95 -1.04
N GLY A 551 16.70 -4.21 -0.21
CA GLY A 551 17.97 -4.65 0.36
C GLY A 551 19.19 -4.35 -0.52
N LYS A 552 19.05 -3.55 -1.59
CA LYS A 552 20.12 -3.18 -2.54
C LYS A 552 21.46 -2.83 -1.87
N THR A 553 21.44 -2.03 -0.80
CA THR A 553 22.63 -1.56 -0.07
C THR A 553 23.30 -2.67 0.73
N THR A 554 22.52 -3.62 1.28
CA THR A 554 23.02 -4.83 1.91
C THR A 554 23.69 -5.74 0.89
N THR A 555 23.04 -5.96 -0.26
CA THR A 555 23.60 -6.73 -1.38
C THR A 555 24.90 -6.12 -1.88
N ALA A 556 24.93 -4.81 -2.15
CA ALA A 556 26.12 -4.11 -2.62
C ALA A 556 27.28 -4.20 -1.61
N SER A 557 27.00 -4.05 -0.31
CA SER A 557 27.99 -4.18 0.75
C SER A 557 28.57 -5.59 0.86
N ALA A 558 27.71 -6.62 0.82
CA ALA A 558 28.12 -8.02 0.90
C ALA A 558 28.88 -8.48 -0.35
N VAL A 559 28.43 -8.10 -1.55
CA VAL A 559 29.12 -8.38 -2.82
C VAL A 559 30.48 -7.68 -2.86
N ALA A 560 30.56 -6.41 -2.44
CA ALA A 560 31.84 -5.71 -2.31
C ALA A 560 32.76 -6.36 -1.26
N GLN A 561 32.22 -7.02 -0.22
CA GLN A 561 33.02 -7.80 0.72
C GLN A 561 33.56 -9.09 0.10
N GLN A 562 32.75 -9.87 -0.63
CA GLN A 562 33.21 -11.07 -1.32
C GLN A 562 34.29 -10.75 -2.37
N LEU A 563 34.07 -9.72 -3.20
CA LEU A 563 35.04 -9.24 -4.19
C LEU A 563 36.38 -8.76 -3.59
N ARG A 564 36.42 -8.42 -2.28
CA ARG A 564 37.66 -8.07 -1.54
C ARG A 564 38.28 -9.26 -0.78
N ALA A 565 37.58 -10.38 -0.67
CA ALA A 565 38.03 -11.58 0.04
C ALA A 565 38.71 -12.60 -0.90
N GLU A 566 38.41 -12.55 -2.19
CA GLU A 566 39.05 -13.40 -3.20
C GLU A 566 40.49 -12.97 -3.51
N SER A 567 41.35 -13.94 -3.88
CA SER A 567 42.82 -13.82 -3.92
C SER A 567 43.41 -12.98 -5.07
N GLN A 568 42.72 -11.93 -5.53
CA GLN A 568 43.25 -10.91 -6.45
C GLN A 568 43.16 -9.52 -5.81
N PRO A 569 44.13 -8.61 -6.02
CA PRO A 569 44.19 -7.31 -5.35
C PRO A 569 43.21 -6.27 -5.93
N ASN A 570 41.99 -6.69 -6.29
CA ASN A 570 40.93 -5.81 -6.77
C ASN A 570 40.43 -4.92 -5.63
N LYS A 571 40.88 -3.66 -5.57
CA LYS A 571 40.25 -2.70 -4.67
C LYS A 571 38.86 -2.35 -5.22
N ILE A 572 37.87 -2.43 -4.34
CA ILE A 572 36.46 -2.22 -4.65
C ILE A 572 35.98 -0.93 -3.99
N ALA A 573 35.62 0.06 -4.80
CA ALA A 573 34.90 1.25 -4.34
C ALA A 573 33.39 0.96 -4.31
N LEU A 574 32.68 1.51 -3.32
CA LEU A 574 31.22 1.40 -3.18
C LEU A 574 30.65 2.78 -2.89
N ILE A 575 30.02 3.39 -3.89
CA ILE A 575 29.45 4.74 -3.87
C ILE A 575 27.94 4.62 -3.67
N SER A 576 27.36 5.43 -2.77
CA SER A 576 25.91 5.53 -2.61
C SER A 576 25.35 6.78 -3.27
N MET A 577 24.25 6.61 -4.01
CA MET A 577 23.45 7.68 -4.58
C MET A 577 22.85 8.59 -3.49
N ASP A 578 22.69 8.10 -2.26
CA ASP A 578 22.07 8.86 -1.16
C ASP A 578 22.88 10.12 -0.79
N GLY A 579 24.18 10.20 -1.12
CA GLY A 579 24.98 11.42 -0.95
C GLY A 579 24.57 12.60 -1.85
N PHE A 580 23.65 12.38 -2.81
CA PHE A 580 23.15 13.39 -3.75
C PHE A 580 21.71 13.84 -3.45
N HIS A 581 21.16 13.51 -2.28
CA HIS A 581 19.95 14.15 -1.79
C HIS A 581 20.14 15.68 -1.75
N LEU A 582 19.08 16.43 -2.05
CA LEU A 582 19.03 17.85 -1.72
C LEU A 582 19.17 18.01 -0.20
N SER A 583 20.01 18.95 0.24
CA SER A 583 20.13 19.31 1.65
C SER A 583 18.81 19.92 2.16
N ARG A 584 18.56 19.87 3.47
CA ARG A 584 17.40 20.55 4.08
C ARG A 584 17.34 22.03 3.72
N ALA A 585 18.49 22.71 3.69
CA ALA A 585 18.57 24.11 3.25
C ALA A 585 18.13 24.32 1.78
N ALA A 586 18.38 23.35 0.89
CA ALA A 586 17.87 23.40 -0.49
C ALA A 586 16.36 23.07 -0.56
N LEU A 587 15.90 22.03 0.15
CA LEU A 587 14.48 21.67 0.24
C LEU A 587 13.62 22.82 0.81
N ASP A 588 14.18 23.57 1.75
CA ASP A 588 13.60 24.79 2.35
C ASP A 588 13.33 25.91 1.34
N THR A 589 14.00 25.90 0.17
CA THR A 589 13.83 26.89 -0.91
C THR A 589 12.92 26.42 -2.04
N LEU A 590 12.44 25.17 -2.04
CA LEU A 590 11.56 24.66 -3.08
C LEU A 590 10.13 25.22 -2.94
N PRO A 591 9.43 25.57 -4.04
CA PRO A 591 8.06 26.07 -3.99
C PRO A 591 7.07 25.12 -3.31
N ASN A 592 7.32 23.81 -3.36
CA ASN A 592 6.56 22.75 -2.73
C ASN A 592 7.26 22.17 -1.48
N ARG A 593 7.94 23.01 -0.69
CA ARG A 593 8.70 22.67 0.53
C ARG A 593 8.08 21.53 1.37
N GLU A 594 6.81 21.63 1.75
CA GLU A 594 6.16 20.64 2.62
C GLU A 594 6.08 19.26 1.97
N GLU A 595 5.68 19.21 0.70
CA GLU A 595 5.72 17.99 -0.12
C GLU A 595 7.16 17.46 -0.20
N ALA A 596 8.16 18.33 -0.40
CA ALA A 596 9.56 17.95 -0.54
C ALA A 596 10.15 17.27 0.71
N TYR A 597 9.65 17.61 1.91
CA TYR A 597 9.97 16.91 3.15
C TYR A 597 9.23 15.59 3.32
N ILE A 598 7.95 15.52 2.94
CA ILE A 598 7.13 14.29 2.98
C ILE A 598 7.67 13.25 2.00
N ARG A 599 7.95 13.68 0.77
CA ARG A 599 8.43 12.89 -0.37
C ARG A 599 9.96 12.78 -0.42
N ARG A 600 10.72 13.22 0.60
CA ARG A 600 12.20 13.16 0.58
C ARG A 600 12.69 11.73 0.37
N GLY A 601 13.46 11.51 -0.70
CA GLY A 601 13.78 10.20 -1.24
C GLY A 601 13.15 9.93 -2.62
N ALA A 602 12.18 10.74 -3.09
CA ALA A 602 11.65 10.74 -4.45
C ALA A 602 12.66 11.32 -5.47
N PRO A 603 12.59 11.01 -6.79
CA PRO A 603 13.63 11.36 -7.77
C PRO A 603 13.99 12.85 -7.85
N TRP A 604 13.02 13.74 -7.64
CA TRP A 604 13.18 15.19 -7.69
C TRP A 604 13.70 15.81 -6.38
N THR A 605 13.84 15.01 -5.31
CA THR A 605 14.45 15.44 -4.03
C THR A 605 15.96 15.15 -3.96
N PHE A 606 16.56 14.83 -5.10
CA PHE A 606 18.00 14.67 -5.34
C PHE A 606 18.47 15.71 -6.35
N ASP A 607 19.74 16.10 -6.27
CA ASP A 607 20.41 16.82 -7.34
C ASP A 607 20.81 15.83 -8.46
N ALA A 608 19.82 15.46 -9.28
CA ALA A 608 19.96 14.49 -10.35
C ALA A 608 20.98 14.94 -11.42
N VAL A 609 21.06 16.25 -11.69
CA VAL A 609 22.03 16.82 -12.64
C VAL A 609 23.45 16.63 -12.12
N ARG A 610 23.71 17.05 -10.87
CA ARG A 610 25.01 16.86 -10.23
C ARG A 610 25.40 15.38 -10.09
N PHE A 611 24.45 14.50 -9.81
CA PHE A 611 24.70 13.06 -9.78
C PHE A 611 25.15 12.53 -11.15
N VAL A 612 24.46 12.90 -12.22
CA VAL A 612 24.83 12.48 -13.59
C VAL A 612 26.18 13.07 -13.99
N THR A 613 26.46 14.35 -13.71
CA THR A 613 27.77 14.96 -13.96
C THR A 613 28.89 14.27 -13.18
N PHE A 614 28.65 13.88 -11.92
CA PHE A 614 29.60 13.08 -11.15
C PHE A 614 29.85 11.70 -11.79
N VAL A 615 28.81 11.00 -12.24
CA VAL A 615 28.98 9.68 -12.90
C VAL A 615 29.71 9.82 -14.26
N GLN A 616 29.49 10.92 -14.99
CA GLN A 616 30.25 11.25 -16.20
C GLN A 616 31.75 11.48 -15.90
N GLN A 617 32.06 12.27 -14.89
CA GLN A 617 33.44 12.49 -14.42
C GLN A 617 34.10 11.19 -13.95
N LEU A 618 33.36 10.37 -13.19
CA LEU A 618 33.79 9.07 -12.71
C LEU A 618 34.11 8.10 -13.87
N ARG A 619 33.28 8.06 -14.92
CA ARG A 619 33.55 7.28 -16.15
C ARG A 619 34.81 7.76 -16.84
N GLN A 620 34.92 9.06 -17.11
CA GLN A 620 36.06 9.66 -17.79
C GLN A 620 37.37 9.37 -17.04
N TRP A 621 37.39 9.59 -15.72
CA TRP A 621 38.50 9.26 -14.85
C TRP A 621 38.82 7.75 -14.84
N ALA A 622 37.79 6.90 -14.79
CA ALA A 622 37.95 5.46 -14.76
C ALA A 622 38.58 4.90 -16.04
N ASP A 623 38.34 5.56 -17.18
CA ASP A 623 38.95 5.23 -18.48
C ASP A 623 40.34 5.85 -18.67
N SER A 624 40.58 7.07 -18.20
CA SER A 624 41.85 7.80 -18.46
C SER A 624 42.96 7.54 -17.44
N THR A 625 42.64 7.27 -16.18
CA THR A 625 43.63 7.22 -15.09
C THR A 625 44.41 5.88 -15.12
N PRO A 626 45.76 5.88 -15.15
CA PRO A 626 46.53 4.63 -15.06
C PRO A 626 46.37 3.94 -13.70
N PHE A 627 46.77 2.67 -13.58
CA PHE A 627 46.92 2.04 -12.27
C PHE A 627 48.27 2.43 -11.64
N PRO A 628 48.41 2.48 -10.30
CA PRO A 628 49.69 2.81 -9.66
C PRO A 628 50.85 1.86 -10.00
N SER A 629 50.56 0.66 -10.48
CA SER A 629 51.53 -0.31 -11.02
C SER A 629 52.14 0.07 -12.37
N ASP A 630 51.50 0.97 -13.13
CA ASP A 630 51.81 1.23 -14.55
C ASP A 630 53.04 2.16 -14.74
N GLY A 631 53.85 2.37 -13.69
CA GLY A 631 55.12 3.10 -13.74
C GLY A 631 55.01 4.64 -13.81
N GLY A 632 53.82 5.21 -13.58
CA GLY A 632 53.61 6.66 -13.59
C GLY A 632 54.36 7.41 -12.48
N SER A 633 55.00 8.52 -12.83
CA SER A 633 55.69 9.39 -11.85
C SER A 633 54.70 10.03 -10.87
N SER A 634 55.11 10.16 -9.61
CA SER A 634 54.26 10.60 -8.51
C SER A 634 54.09 12.13 -8.45
N SER A 635 53.13 12.66 -9.20
CA SER A 635 52.56 14.00 -8.99
C SER A 635 51.03 13.90 -8.92
N ASP A 636 50.50 13.98 -7.70
CA ASP A 636 49.10 13.79 -7.31
C ASP A 636 48.42 12.53 -7.88
N ALA A 637 48.28 11.51 -7.03
CA ALA A 637 47.39 10.40 -7.30
C ALA A 637 45.96 10.94 -7.44
N THR A 638 45.45 10.97 -8.67
CA THR A 638 44.13 11.50 -9.00
C THR A 638 43.05 10.65 -8.35
N VAL A 639 42.61 11.10 -7.17
CA VAL A 639 41.46 10.56 -6.45
C VAL A 639 40.19 11.27 -6.90
N ILE A 640 39.07 10.56 -6.87
CA ILE A 640 37.74 11.18 -6.95
C ILE A 640 37.14 11.26 -5.56
N TYR A 641 36.65 12.44 -5.19
CA TYR A 641 35.83 12.62 -3.99
C TYR A 641 34.35 12.49 -4.35
N ALA A 642 33.65 11.63 -3.64
CA ALA A 642 32.21 11.46 -3.76
C ALA A 642 31.50 12.00 -2.51
N PRO A 643 30.35 12.68 -2.64
CA PRO A 643 29.47 12.94 -1.51
C PRO A 643 29.04 11.65 -0.81
N SER A 644 28.84 11.72 0.50
CA SER A 644 28.17 10.67 1.30
C SER A 644 26.94 11.26 2.00
N PHE A 645 26.20 10.45 2.78
CA PHE A 645 25.01 10.92 3.49
C PHE A 645 25.09 10.62 4.99
N ASP A 646 24.82 11.62 5.81
CA ASP A 646 24.73 11.48 7.25
C ASP A 646 23.29 11.12 7.65
N HIS A 647 23.08 9.93 8.21
CA HIS A 647 21.75 9.50 8.68
C HIS A 647 21.35 10.08 10.05
N GLU A 648 22.29 10.62 10.83
CA GLU A 648 22.03 11.31 12.10
C GLU A 648 21.71 12.79 11.86
N ALA A 649 22.58 13.50 11.14
CA ALA A 649 22.34 14.89 10.73
C ALA A 649 21.23 15.01 9.67
N LYS A 650 20.95 13.92 8.93
CA LYS A 650 19.96 13.81 7.85
C LYS A 650 20.24 14.75 6.68
N ASP A 651 21.49 14.85 6.26
CA ASP A 651 21.93 15.67 5.12
C ASP A 651 23.20 15.09 4.45
N PRO A 652 23.51 15.49 3.20
CA PRO A 652 24.72 15.06 2.51
C PRO A 652 25.99 15.65 3.13
N ILE A 653 27.08 14.88 3.13
CA ILE A 653 28.45 15.31 3.47
C ILE A 653 29.26 15.45 2.18
N GLU A 654 29.74 16.66 1.93
CA GLU A 654 30.65 16.96 0.82
C GLU A 654 31.98 16.21 0.95
N ASN A 655 32.44 15.61 -0.15
CA ASN A 655 33.68 14.82 -0.23
C ASN A 655 33.79 13.68 0.80
N GLY A 656 32.67 13.21 1.36
CA GLY A 656 32.61 12.22 2.44
C GLY A 656 33.04 10.78 2.08
N MET A 657 33.53 10.55 0.86
CA MET A 657 34.10 9.30 0.38
C MET A 657 35.22 9.56 -0.63
N VAL A 658 36.28 8.75 -0.61
CA VAL A 658 37.42 8.84 -1.53
C VAL A 658 37.52 7.58 -2.39
N VAL A 659 37.62 7.76 -3.70
CA VAL A 659 37.86 6.71 -4.70
C VAL A 659 39.31 6.84 -5.17
N THR A 660 40.13 5.82 -4.90
CA THR A 660 41.56 5.78 -5.24
C THR A 660 41.82 5.11 -6.59
N SER A 661 42.88 5.52 -7.28
CA SER A 661 43.22 5.06 -8.65
C SER A 661 43.56 3.58 -8.77
N ASP A 662 43.77 2.88 -7.66
CA ASP A 662 43.90 1.41 -7.59
C ASP A 662 42.56 0.65 -7.51
N ALA A 663 41.41 1.34 -7.44
CA ALA A 663 40.11 0.71 -7.58
C ALA A 663 39.93 0.15 -9.01
N SER A 664 39.69 -1.16 -9.14
CA SER A 664 39.46 -1.83 -10.43
C SER A 664 37.97 -2.06 -10.73
N ILE A 665 37.14 -2.17 -9.68
CA ILE A 665 35.68 -2.27 -9.78
C ILE A 665 35.07 -1.19 -8.90
N ILE A 666 34.09 -0.46 -9.45
CA ILE A 666 33.42 0.66 -8.81
C ILE A 666 31.93 0.37 -8.81
N ILE A 667 31.40 0.01 -7.64
CA ILE A 667 29.97 -0.25 -7.45
C ILE A 667 29.29 1.06 -7.08
N ILE A 668 28.21 1.39 -7.77
CA ILE A 668 27.30 2.49 -7.46
C ILE A 668 25.97 1.87 -7.03
N GLU A 669 25.46 2.18 -5.85
CA GLU A 669 24.15 1.70 -5.37
C GLU A 669 23.17 2.87 -5.18
N GLY A 670 21.92 2.68 -5.61
CA GLY A 670 20.95 3.78 -5.65
C GLY A 670 19.57 3.33 -6.12
N ASN A 671 18.53 4.11 -5.80
CA ASN A 671 17.16 3.76 -6.21
C ASN A 671 16.93 3.98 -7.71
N TYR A 672 17.57 5.01 -8.30
CA TYR A 672 17.22 5.56 -9.61
C TYR A 672 18.26 5.35 -10.71
N LEU A 673 19.31 4.55 -10.46
CA LEU A 673 20.40 4.30 -11.42
C LEU A 673 19.94 3.68 -12.76
N LEU A 674 18.75 3.06 -12.76
CA LEU A 674 18.10 2.44 -13.92
C LEU A 674 16.69 3.04 -14.16
N LEU A 675 16.44 4.28 -13.77
CA LEU A 675 15.15 4.95 -13.98
C LEU A 675 15.11 5.60 -15.37
N ASN A 676 14.11 5.27 -16.19
CA ASN A 676 13.92 5.83 -17.53
C ASN A 676 13.29 7.24 -17.51
N GLU A 677 13.84 8.13 -16.69
CA GLU A 677 13.44 9.53 -16.56
C GLU A 677 14.51 10.44 -17.19
N GLU A 678 14.22 11.73 -17.29
CA GLU A 678 15.22 12.74 -17.67
C GLU A 678 16.36 12.79 -16.63
N HIS A 679 17.58 13.06 -17.10
CA HIS A 679 18.87 12.91 -16.39
C HIS A 679 19.17 11.46 -15.93
N TRP A 680 18.30 10.83 -15.14
CA TRP A 680 18.53 9.51 -14.55
C TRP A 680 18.82 8.40 -15.56
N ARG A 681 18.22 8.46 -16.77
CA ARG A 681 18.45 7.45 -17.82
C ARG A 681 19.90 7.38 -18.29
N ASP A 682 20.64 8.48 -18.20
CA ASP A 682 21.99 8.58 -18.77
C ASP A 682 23.00 7.75 -17.95
N VAL A 683 22.74 7.58 -16.64
CA VAL A 683 23.48 6.69 -15.73
C VAL A 683 23.58 5.27 -16.30
N SER A 684 22.50 4.77 -16.91
CA SER A 684 22.43 3.41 -17.48
C SER A 684 23.27 3.19 -18.76
N GLN A 685 23.87 4.27 -19.29
CA GLN A 685 24.77 4.27 -20.44
C GLN A 685 26.24 4.51 -20.02
N LEU A 686 26.46 5.03 -18.79
CA LEU A 686 27.78 5.34 -18.23
C LEU A 686 28.37 4.15 -17.45
N VAL A 687 27.53 3.26 -16.93
CA VAL A 687 27.95 2.01 -16.26
C VAL A 687 28.10 0.85 -17.25
N ASP A 688 28.98 -0.09 -16.92
CA ASP A 688 29.27 -1.26 -17.77
C ASP A 688 28.36 -2.46 -17.48
N TYR A 689 27.87 -2.60 -16.23
CA TYR A 689 27.03 -3.72 -15.81
C TYR A 689 25.89 -3.27 -14.87
N ARG A 690 24.67 -3.72 -15.14
CA ARG A 690 23.45 -3.24 -14.47
C ARG A 690 22.74 -4.39 -13.75
N ILE A 691 22.80 -4.36 -12.43
CA ILE A 691 22.14 -5.32 -11.53
C ILE A 691 20.91 -4.65 -10.92
N PHE A 692 19.75 -5.31 -10.97
CA PHE A 692 18.55 -4.87 -10.25
C PHE A 692 18.19 -5.88 -9.15
N VAL A 693 18.15 -5.41 -7.90
CA VAL A 693 17.70 -6.16 -6.74
C VAL A 693 16.18 -6.02 -6.65
N ASP A 694 15.50 -7.01 -7.22
CA ASP A 694 14.05 -7.07 -7.29
C ASP A 694 13.45 -7.65 -6.01
N ALA A 695 12.34 -7.09 -5.56
CA ALA A 695 11.63 -7.50 -4.35
C ALA A 695 10.12 -7.30 -4.53
N ASP A 696 9.34 -8.14 -3.86
CA ASP A 696 7.89 -7.92 -3.78
C ASP A 696 7.60 -6.59 -3.06
N LEU A 697 6.61 -5.84 -3.56
CA LEU A 697 6.27 -4.51 -3.04
C LEU A 697 5.76 -4.56 -1.58
N GLN A 698 5.06 -5.60 -1.17
CA GLN A 698 4.55 -5.76 0.19
C GLN A 698 5.64 -6.26 1.15
N GLU A 699 6.53 -7.15 0.71
CA GLU A 699 7.77 -7.47 1.45
C GLU A 699 8.62 -6.21 1.65
N ALA A 700 8.86 -5.44 0.59
CA ALA A 700 9.63 -4.20 0.62
C ALA A 700 8.99 -3.16 1.58
N ARG A 701 7.68 -2.93 1.46
CA ARG A 701 6.89 -2.07 2.36
C ARG A 701 7.03 -2.50 3.83
N GLY A 702 6.84 -3.79 4.11
CA GLY A 702 6.99 -4.35 5.46
C GLY A 702 8.42 -4.24 6.02
N ARG A 703 9.45 -4.28 5.18
CA ARG A 703 10.86 -4.08 5.60
C ARG A 703 11.14 -2.61 5.93
N VAL A 704 10.66 -1.67 5.12
CA VAL A 704 10.90 -0.23 5.37
C VAL A 704 10.08 0.28 6.56
N ALA A 705 8.82 -0.17 6.72
CA ALA A 705 8.00 0.15 7.88
C ALA A 705 8.69 -0.28 9.20
N ARG A 706 9.22 -1.51 9.24
CA ARG A 706 10.07 -1.99 10.35
C ARG A 706 11.32 -1.14 10.55
N ARG A 707 12.00 -0.72 9.47
CA ARG A 707 13.19 0.15 9.55
C ARG A 707 12.87 1.51 10.19
N HIS A 708 11.77 2.15 9.80
CA HIS A 708 11.35 3.45 10.36
C HIS A 708 11.10 3.36 11.88
N VAL A 709 10.48 2.28 12.36
CA VAL A 709 10.31 2.03 13.81
C VAL A 709 11.62 1.69 14.51
N SER A 710 12.44 0.82 13.92
CA SER A 710 13.75 0.46 14.50
C SER A 710 14.70 1.66 14.62
N ALA A 711 14.57 2.65 13.73
CA ALA A 711 15.30 3.90 13.77
C ALA A 711 14.65 4.99 14.65
N GLY A 712 13.50 4.70 15.30
CA GLY A 712 12.77 5.67 16.12
C GLY A 712 12.17 6.85 15.35
N ILE A 713 12.06 6.74 14.02
CA ILE A 713 11.43 7.76 13.15
C ILE A 713 9.92 7.73 13.37
N GLU A 714 9.35 6.54 13.52
CA GLU A 714 7.92 6.31 13.72
C GLU A 714 7.68 5.46 14.98
N LYS A 715 6.59 5.71 15.71
CA LYS A 715 6.35 5.12 17.04
C LYS A 715 5.87 3.68 17.00
N THR A 716 5.18 3.29 15.93
CA THR A 716 4.51 2.00 15.77
C THR A 716 4.76 1.41 14.39
N LEU A 717 4.64 0.08 14.22
CA LEU A 717 4.82 -0.56 12.90
C LEU A 717 3.90 0.02 11.83
N GLU A 718 2.72 0.45 12.26
CA GLU A 718 1.63 0.85 11.40
C GLU A 718 1.63 2.38 11.16
N ASP A 719 2.23 3.21 12.04
CA ASP A 719 2.84 4.50 11.63
C ASP A 719 3.88 4.28 10.51
N GLY A 720 4.76 3.29 10.72
CA GLY A 720 5.81 2.94 9.77
C GLY A 720 5.25 2.57 8.39
N PHE A 721 4.09 1.91 8.34
CA PHE A 721 3.35 1.68 7.09
C PHE A 721 2.88 3.01 6.49
N ARG A 722 2.15 3.87 7.20
CA ARG A 722 1.71 5.18 6.67
C ARG A 722 2.85 6.05 6.13
N ARG A 723 4.03 6.01 6.77
CA ARG A 723 5.22 6.73 6.29
C ARG A 723 5.74 6.15 4.98
N VAL A 724 5.84 4.82 4.87
CA VAL A 724 6.16 4.15 3.60
C VAL A 724 5.13 4.46 2.53
N ASP A 725 3.88 4.62 2.93
CA ASP A 725 2.74 4.70 2.03
C ASP A 725 2.53 6.09 1.42
N SER A 726 2.96 7.13 2.13
CA SER A 726 3.09 8.49 1.59
C SER A 726 4.39 8.72 0.81
N ASN A 727 5.40 7.85 0.96
CA ASN A 727 6.73 8.07 0.38
C ASN A 727 7.37 6.85 -0.31
N ASP A 728 7.97 5.95 0.46
CA ASP A 728 8.90 4.92 -0.02
C ASP A 728 8.33 4.01 -1.14
N TYR A 729 7.06 3.58 -1.07
CA TYR A 729 6.49 2.68 -2.08
C TYR A 729 5.84 3.44 -3.27
N LEU A 730 5.44 4.72 -3.15
CA LEU A 730 5.20 5.56 -4.36
C LEU A 730 6.48 5.58 -5.22
N ASN A 731 7.63 5.69 -4.57
CA ASN A 731 8.93 5.68 -5.25
C ASN A 731 9.26 4.29 -5.81
N ALA A 732 8.93 3.20 -5.09
CA ALA A 732 9.07 1.83 -5.59
C ALA A 732 8.27 1.57 -6.88
N LEU A 733 7.01 2.03 -6.92
CA LEU A 733 6.15 1.96 -8.12
C LEU A 733 6.72 2.77 -9.28
N HIS A 734 7.20 3.99 -9.02
CA HIS A 734 7.82 4.85 -10.04
C HIS A 734 9.05 4.21 -10.68
N ILE A 735 9.87 3.52 -9.88
CA ILE A 735 11.02 2.74 -10.35
C ILE A 735 10.57 1.56 -11.22
N GLN A 736 9.65 0.72 -10.72
CA GLN A 736 9.19 -0.46 -11.47
C GLN A 736 8.49 -0.09 -12.78
N GLY A 737 7.64 0.95 -12.77
CA GLY A 737 6.93 1.44 -13.95
C GLY A 737 7.82 2.12 -15.02
N LYS A 738 9.07 2.45 -14.68
CA LYS A 738 10.04 3.10 -15.58
C LYS A 738 11.40 2.39 -15.62
N LEU A 739 11.47 1.11 -15.29
CA LEU A 739 12.74 0.38 -15.17
C LEU A 739 13.43 0.21 -16.54
N ILE A 740 14.65 0.74 -16.67
CA ILE A 740 15.57 0.41 -17.76
C ILE A 740 16.03 -1.04 -17.57
N ARG A 741 16.01 -1.83 -18.65
CA ARG A 741 16.33 -3.26 -18.62
C ARG A 741 17.72 -3.50 -17.98
N PRO A 742 17.80 -4.21 -16.84
CA PRO A 742 19.08 -4.63 -16.27
C PRO A 742 19.67 -5.81 -17.05
N ASP A 743 20.96 -6.02 -16.87
CA ASP A 743 21.70 -7.18 -17.39
C ASP A 743 21.55 -8.39 -16.45
N MET A 744 21.39 -8.14 -15.15
CA MET A 744 21.16 -9.15 -14.12
C MET A 744 20.00 -8.75 -13.19
N VAL A 745 19.11 -9.69 -12.90
CA VAL A 745 18.08 -9.54 -11.85
C VAL A 745 18.43 -10.48 -10.69
N VAL A 746 18.46 -9.91 -9.48
CA VAL A 746 18.67 -10.61 -8.21
C VAL A 746 17.35 -10.60 -7.46
N LYS A 747 16.83 -11.78 -7.08
CA LYS A 747 15.58 -11.88 -6.31
C LYS A 747 15.90 -11.76 -4.82
N SER A 748 15.52 -10.63 -4.22
CA SER A 748 15.57 -10.43 -2.78
C SER A 748 14.68 -11.45 -2.05
N VAL A 749 15.09 -11.85 -0.85
CA VAL A 749 14.40 -12.85 -0.01
C VAL A 749 14.44 -12.43 1.45
N GLU A 750 13.37 -12.68 2.19
CA GLU A 750 13.35 -12.47 3.64
C GLU A 750 13.94 -13.67 4.40
N LEU A 751 14.83 -13.38 5.36
CA LEU A 751 15.33 -14.34 6.35
C LEU A 751 14.18 -14.71 7.31
N THR A 752 13.72 -15.95 7.21
CA THR A 752 12.60 -16.46 8.03
C THR A 752 13.03 -16.82 9.45
#